data_AF-A0A7X6UM11-F1
#
_entry.id   AF-A0A7X6UM11-F1
#
_cell.length_a   1.000
_cell.length_b   1.000
_cell.length_c   1.000
_cell.angle_alpha   90.00
_cell.angle_beta   90.00
_cell.angle_gamma   90.00
#
_symmetry.space_group_name_H-M   'P 1'
#
loop_
_entity.id
_entity.type
_entity.pdbx_description
1 polymer ?
#
loop_
_entity_poly.entity_id
_entity_poly.type
_entity_poly.pdbx_seq_one_letter_code
_entity_poly.pdbx_strand_id
1 'polypeptide(L)'
;TIKALPYINELYYDSGAPIAREGAAYDLSQIPLRARDQHGDLIELPDDIIWNLADNNQTTASIEHGQLTVPEGTIPEASVADVILEAYSPTADRTASNVVVKVRQKPVLKRLTAAMTNDLHLRVDENAVLIHYFTVAGYDQYGEVFSAEPAWNTSNPAAIQLSGGILHALVEDAESLIYADCENSRGETITSNKISLKVGAPRRLSSISVSNAPRSAAINAVLSLDTLAVATFDQYGQEFTPEELIAYPSSIRWTLENHGTAGAINENILSFGSQVGKVTLICACVNSDTGKSFDVEKRIDIRVGPYVSAITPASANMPSAGGANLITLTGENLEDGLRISAFDEMGSVVPGITAVTTGTAAQQKATLNFPANIDTQNPQTYTLKLSHNDGTTYEAAPVATVTVAKKGSDTGGTGGGGGGGGGGISPSGTLIDSKGGTARNDDAKVVIPKDAVDTDIRVNINTIGRSGFTFPEGYRLVSSIFDFSKDKSGNFKKDVTITLPFDKSKADQEKDELAVFGWDGSGWNLLDNTEVDWSAGAASGTTDHFANFAVLAKTKAVDEPKEPGDTDQPEVPSVALIDISGHWAEEAIRSLVASGAINGYSDGTFKPDNTVTRAEFAQILVQAMGIPAADNDQVFVDTGNHWGRESIAATYAAGIISGYGDNRFGPNDLVTREQIAAMVVKAARLTGPSTQLNFADYEAISDWARESVAIAVANGLITGYGDQTFRPGNNATRAEAAFIISLALAEKK
;
A
#
# COMPACT_ATOMS: atom_id res chain seq x y z
N THR A 1 -21.33 90.98 -25.79
CA THR A 1 -20.02 90.52 -26.31
C THR A 1 -20.30 89.45 -27.33
N ILE A 2 -19.93 89.64 -28.60
CA ILE A 2 -20.02 88.58 -29.62
C ILE A 2 -18.91 87.60 -29.27
N LYS A 3 -19.26 86.42 -28.72
CA LYS A 3 -18.29 85.37 -28.45
C LYS A 3 -18.22 84.51 -29.71
N ALA A 4 -17.05 84.42 -30.34
CA ALA A 4 -16.84 83.52 -31.47
C ALA A 4 -17.20 82.10 -31.02
N LEU A 5 -17.90 81.36 -31.88
CA LEU A 5 -18.14 79.95 -31.63
C LEU A 5 -16.78 79.22 -31.60
N PRO A 6 -16.58 78.25 -30.70
CA PRO A 6 -15.37 77.44 -30.69
C PRO A 6 -15.24 76.74 -32.04
N TYR A 7 -14.03 76.76 -32.59
CA TYR A 7 -13.66 76.06 -33.82
C TYR A 7 -12.50 75.11 -33.50
N ILE A 8 -12.38 74.04 -34.28
CA ILE A 8 -11.29 73.08 -34.11
C ILE A 8 -9.97 73.77 -34.44
N ASN A 9 -9.16 73.98 -33.43
CA ASN A 9 -7.83 74.58 -33.57
C ASN A 9 -6.76 73.52 -33.77
N GLU A 10 -6.92 72.35 -33.14
CA GLU A 10 -5.97 71.24 -33.18
C GLU A 10 -6.72 69.90 -33.32
N LEU A 11 -6.24 69.05 -34.21
CA LEU A 11 -6.60 67.64 -34.35
C LEU A 11 -5.34 66.83 -34.08
N TYR A 12 -5.36 65.89 -33.14
CA TYR A 12 -4.16 65.14 -32.75
C TYR A 12 -4.48 63.69 -32.34
N TYR A 13 -3.45 62.84 -32.40
CA TYR A 13 -3.51 61.45 -31.97
C TYR A 13 -3.10 61.31 -30.50
N ASP A 14 -3.93 60.65 -29.71
CA ASP A 14 -3.76 60.51 -28.26
C ASP A 14 -3.11 59.18 -27.85
N SER A 15 -2.28 58.59 -28.73
CA SER A 15 -1.59 57.30 -28.54
C SER A 15 -2.52 56.11 -28.24
N GLY A 16 -1.99 54.88 -28.21
CA GLY A 16 -2.76 53.72 -27.78
C GLY A 16 -3.74 53.14 -28.81
N ALA A 17 -3.51 53.38 -30.11
CA ALA A 17 -4.21 52.64 -31.17
C ALA A 17 -4.05 51.12 -30.95
N PRO A 18 -5.14 50.31 -31.05
CA PRO A 18 -5.04 48.86 -30.99
C PRO A 18 -4.06 48.30 -32.02
N ILE A 19 -3.38 47.22 -31.66
CA ILE A 19 -2.42 46.57 -32.56
C ILE A 19 -3.16 45.88 -33.71
N ALA A 20 -2.80 46.22 -34.94
CA ALA A 20 -3.29 45.54 -36.14
C ALA A 20 -2.49 44.26 -36.42
N ARG A 21 -3.02 43.40 -37.29
CA ARG A 21 -2.34 42.18 -37.77
C ARG A 21 -2.25 42.23 -39.29
N GLU A 22 -1.12 41.82 -39.86
CA GLU A 22 -1.03 41.66 -41.31
C GLU A 22 -2.10 40.65 -41.81
N GLY A 23 -2.57 40.84 -43.05
CA GLY A 23 -3.64 40.06 -43.66
C GLY A 23 -5.05 40.37 -43.13
N ALA A 24 -5.18 41.11 -42.02
CA ALA A 24 -6.45 41.51 -41.46
C ALA A 24 -6.80 42.97 -41.78
N ALA A 25 -8.08 43.23 -42.00
CA ALA A 25 -8.61 44.60 -42.07
C ALA A 25 -8.64 45.21 -40.66
N TYR A 26 -8.14 46.43 -40.53
CA TYR A 26 -8.11 47.21 -39.30
C TYR A 26 -8.99 48.45 -39.44
N ASP A 27 -10.00 48.56 -38.60
CA ASP A 27 -10.95 49.67 -38.62
C ASP A 27 -10.31 50.94 -38.05
N LEU A 28 -10.12 51.95 -38.91
CA LEU A 28 -9.46 53.21 -38.56
C LEU A 28 -10.28 54.04 -37.57
N SER A 29 -11.59 53.78 -37.42
CA SER A 29 -12.41 54.44 -36.40
C SER A 29 -12.02 54.06 -34.96
N GLN A 30 -11.27 52.98 -34.79
CA GLN A 30 -10.75 52.54 -33.48
C GLN A 30 -9.55 53.37 -33.01
N ILE A 31 -9.00 54.23 -33.86
CA ILE A 31 -7.85 55.06 -33.51
C ILE A 31 -8.32 56.24 -32.63
N PRO A 32 -7.76 56.40 -31.42
CA PRO A 32 -8.12 57.49 -30.53
C PRO A 32 -7.57 58.83 -31.04
N LEU A 33 -8.36 59.49 -31.88
CA LEU A 33 -8.17 60.89 -32.25
C LEU A 33 -8.83 61.80 -31.21
N ARG A 34 -8.31 63.02 -31.06
CA ARG A 34 -8.91 64.07 -30.24
C ARG A 34 -8.85 65.41 -30.96
N ALA A 35 -9.85 66.26 -30.70
CA ALA A 35 -9.89 67.64 -31.17
C ALA A 35 -9.91 68.61 -29.98
N ARG A 36 -9.24 69.76 -30.13
CA ARG A 36 -9.28 70.88 -29.19
C ARG A 36 -9.69 72.17 -29.88
N ASP A 37 -10.40 73.01 -29.15
CA ASP A 37 -10.75 74.34 -29.62
C ASP A 37 -9.58 75.34 -29.50
N GLN A 38 -9.80 76.60 -29.90
CA GLN A 38 -8.79 77.67 -29.80
C GLN A 38 -8.38 78.04 -28.36
N HIS A 39 -9.07 77.52 -27.34
CA HIS A 39 -8.77 77.70 -25.92
C HIS A 39 -8.08 76.48 -25.30
N GLY A 40 -7.95 75.38 -26.06
CA GLY A 40 -7.34 74.14 -25.62
C GLY A 40 -8.31 73.18 -24.93
N ASP A 41 -9.61 73.49 -24.93
CA ASP A 41 -10.66 72.63 -24.37
C ASP A 41 -10.98 71.49 -25.35
N LEU A 42 -11.21 70.29 -24.83
CA LEU A 42 -11.60 69.12 -25.64
C LEU A 42 -13.00 69.34 -26.24
N ILE A 43 -13.12 69.09 -27.54
CA ILE A 43 -14.37 69.18 -28.29
C ILE A 43 -14.61 67.92 -29.11
N GLU A 44 -15.83 67.74 -29.61
CA GLU A 44 -16.20 66.59 -30.43
C GLU A 44 -15.37 66.53 -31.72
N LEU A 45 -15.06 65.30 -32.16
CA LEU A 45 -14.37 65.06 -33.42
C LEU A 45 -15.31 65.36 -34.60
N PRO A 46 -14.77 65.88 -35.72
CA PRO A 46 -15.49 65.89 -36.99
C PRO A 46 -15.90 64.49 -37.43
N ASP A 47 -17.04 64.39 -38.12
CA ASP A 47 -17.53 63.15 -38.74
C ASP A 47 -16.96 62.93 -40.15
N ASP A 48 -16.16 63.87 -40.67
CA ASP A 48 -15.62 63.91 -42.03
C ASP A 48 -14.13 63.54 -42.12
N ILE A 49 -13.60 62.78 -41.15
CA ILE A 49 -12.19 62.39 -41.11
C ILE A 49 -11.82 61.52 -42.33
N ILE A 50 -10.84 61.99 -43.10
CA ILE A 50 -10.22 61.28 -44.21
C ILE A 50 -8.84 60.80 -43.77
N TRP A 51 -8.60 59.50 -43.93
CA TRP A 51 -7.33 58.86 -43.58
C TRP A 51 -6.43 58.68 -44.79
N ASN A 52 -5.17 59.07 -44.66
CA ASN A 52 -4.13 58.88 -45.68
C ASN A 52 -2.91 58.19 -45.06
N LEU A 53 -2.13 57.48 -45.89
CA LEU A 53 -0.83 56.96 -45.52
C LEU A 53 0.22 58.08 -45.62
N ALA A 54 1.11 58.17 -44.63
CA ALA A 54 2.27 59.05 -44.72
C ALA A 54 3.31 58.52 -45.71
N ASP A 55 4.10 59.40 -46.31
CA ASP A 55 5.10 59.08 -47.34
C ASP A 55 6.25 58.18 -46.85
N ASN A 56 6.44 58.06 -45.53
CA ASN A 56 7.58 57.41 -44.88
C ASN A 56 7.24 56.05 -44.23
N ASN A 57 6.20 55.37 -44.69
CA ASN A 57 5.83 54.05 -44.19
C ASN A 57 6.91 52.99 -44.46
N GLN A 58 7.25 52.21 -43.43
CA GLN A 58 8.27 51.16 -43.50
C GLN A 58 7.74 49.81 -44.02
N THR A 59 6.44 49.73 -44.31
CA THR A 59 5.77 48.53 -44.83
C THR A 59 4.75 48.91 -45.92
N THR A 60 4.35 47.93 -46.72
CA THR A 60 3.28 48.08 -47.71
C THR A 60 1.94 48.07 -46.97
N ALA A 61 1.18 49.16 -47.07
CA ALA A 61 -0.13 49.30 -46.45
C ALA A 61 -1.11 49.90 -47.47
N SER A 62 -2.40 49.59 -47.34
CA SER A 62 -3.48 50.20 -48.13
C SER A 62 -4.64 50.63 -47.22
N ILE A 63 -5.36 51.67 -47.64
CA ILE A 63 -6.57 52.14 -46.97
C ILE A 63 -7.72 52.08 -47.97
N GLU A 64 -8.76 51.34 -47.65
CA GLU A 64 -9.99 51.26 -48.44
C GLU A 64 -11.21 51.28 -47.52
N HIS A 65 -12.20 52.14 -47.82
CA HIS A 65 -13.45 52.22 -47.06
C HIS A 65 -13.28 52.38 -45.52
N GLY A 66 -12.27 53.12 -45.08
CA GLY A 66 -11.98 53.32 -43.65
C GLY A 66 -11.26 52.14 -42.97
N GLN A 67 -10.80 51.16 -43.74
CA GLN A 67 -10.06 50.01 -43.25
C GLN A 67 -8.60 50.08 -43.71
N LEU A 68 -7.67 49.91 -42.78
CA LEU A 68 -6.26 49.72 -43.06
C LEU A 68 -5.95 48.23 -43.25
N THR A 69 -5.22 47.87 -44.30
CA THR A 69 -4.74 46.51 -44.54
C THR A 69 -3.24 46.52 -44.82
N VAL A 70 -2.52 45.58 -44.20
CA VAL A 70 -1.10 45.30 -44.50
C VAL A 70 -1.02 43.88 -45.09
N PRO A 71 -0.50 43.68 -46.31
CA PRO A 71 -0.44 42.34 -46.91
C PRO A 71 0.42 41.36 -46.10
N GLU A 72 0.00 40.09 -46.06
CA GLU A 72 0.74 39.03 -45.37
C GLU A 72 2.17 38.87 -45.95
N GLY A 73 3.15 38.65 -45.07
CA GLY A 73 4.54 38.38 -45.45
C GLY A 73 5.37 39.64 -45.69
N THR A 74 4.82 40.82 -45.42
CA THR A 74 5.55 42.11 -45.52
C THR A 74 6.27 42.47 -44.22
N ILE A 75 5.90 41.86 -43.09
CA ILE A 75 6.50 42.11 -41.77
C ILE A 75 7.52 40.99 -41.43
N PRO A 76 8.75 41.34 -40.99
CA PRO A 76 9.75 40.36 -40.56
C PRO A 76 9.29 39.44 -39.42
N GLU A 77 9.94 38.28 -39.28
CA GLU A 77 9.56 37.28 -38.28
C GLU A 77 9.62 37.78 -36.83
N ALA A 78 8.58 37.44 -36.06
CA ALA A 78 8.43 37.83 -34.66
C ALA A 78 8.59 39.35 -34.43
N SER A 79 8.19 40.15 -35.42
CA SER A 79 8.40 41.60 -35.45
C SER A 79 7.09 42.39 -35.54
N VAL A 80 7.23 43.70 -35.37
CA VAL A 80 6.16 44.71 -35.47
C VAL A 80 6.62 45.79 -36.43
N ALA A 81 5.77 46.17 -37.37
CA ALA A 81 5.97 47.33 -38.23
C ALA A 81 5.09 48.49 -37.77
N ASP A 82 5.62 49.71 -37.84
CA ASP A 82 4.84 50.92 -37.61
C ASP A 82 4.25 51.39 -38.95
N VAL A 83 2.93 51.55 -38.99
CA VAL A 83 2.23 52.22 -40.09
C VAL A 83 1.85 53.62 -39.63
N ILE A 84 2.37 54.63 -40.33
CA ILE A 84 2.18 56.04 -40.05
C ILE A 84 1.07 56.58 -40.95
N LEU A 85 0.04 57.15 -40.32
CA LEU A 85 -1.14 57.71 -40.97
C LEU A 85 -1.24 59.22 -40.73
N GLU A 86 -2.02 59.86 -41.58
CA GLU A 86 -2.50 61.23 -41.43
C GLU A 86 -4.03 61.25 -41.44
N ALA A 87 -4.64 61.90 -40.45
CA ALA A 87 -6.08 62.10 -40.39
C ALA A 87 -6.41 63.56 -40.70
N TYR A 88 -7.10 63.82 -41.81
CA TYR A 88 -7.46 65.16 -42.27
C TYR A 88 -8.98 65.38 -42.20
N SER A 89 -9.40 66.51 -41.65
CA SER A 89 -10.80 66.97 -41.70
C SER A 89 -10.93 68.14 -42.68
N PRO A 90 -11.64 67.97 -43.81
CA PRO A 90 -11.93 69.06 -44.74
C PRO A 90 -12.72 70.22 -44.13
N THR A 91 -13.67 69.95 -43.24
CA THR A 91 -14.48 71.00 -42.59
C THR A 91 -13.70 71.79 -41.56
N ALA A 92 -12.76 71.17 -40.84
CA ALA A 92 -11.91 71.84 -39.88
C ALA A 92 -10.65 72.47 -40.48
N ASP A 93 -10.23 72.04 -41.68
CA ASP A 93 -8.95 72.37 -42.31
C ASP A 93 -7.76 72.09 -41.36
N ARG A 94 -7.77 70.88 -40.78
CA ARG A 94 -6.77 70.41 -39.80
C ARG A 94 -6.38 68.97 -40.06
N THR A 95 -5.11 68.66 -39.81
CA THR A 95 -4.52 67.33 -39.96
C THR A 95 -3.86 66.90 -38.65
N ALA A 96 -4.19 65.69 -38.18
CA ALA A 96 -3.35 64.98 -37.22
C ALA A 96 -2.30 64.17 -38.00
N SER A 97 -1.04 64.58 -37.90
CA SER A 97 0.09 63.84 -38.47
C SER A 97 0.72 62.89 -37.44
N ASN A 98 1.53 61.94 -37.91
CA ASN A 98 2.24 60.94 -37.09
C ASN A 98 1.31 60.03 -36.28
N VAL A 99 0.17 59.64 -36.85
CA VAL A 99 -0.72 58.67 -36.23
C VAL A 99 -0.15 57.27 -36.44
N VAL A 100 0.40 56.65 -35.40
CA VAL A 100 1.10 55.38 -35.51
C VAL A 100 0.19 54.21 -35.14
N VAL A 101 -0.02 53.30 -36.09
CA VAL A 101 -0.64 51.99 -35.87
C VAL A 101 0.44 50.93 -35.92
N LYS A 102 0.58 50.17 -34.82
CA LYS A 102 1.50 49.03 -34.76
C LYS A 102 0.86 47.82 -35.42
N VAL A 103 1.55 47.22 -36.38
CA VAL A 103 1.08 46.03 -37.09
C VAL A 103 2.00 44.86 -36.77
N ARG A 104 1.44 43.78 -36.21
CA ARG A 104 2.16 42.54 -35.92
C ARG A 104 2.08 41.56 -37.08
N GLN A 105 3.14 40.78 -37.25
CA GLN A 105 3.08 39.59 -38.11
C GLN A 105 1.96 38.65 -37.66
N LYS A 106 1.31 37.97 -38.60
CA LYS A 106 0.29 36.96 -38.33
C LYS A 106 0.91 35.83 -37.48
N PRO A 107 0.21 35.32 -36.45
CA PRO A 107 0.70 34.19 -35.67
C PRO A 107 0.99 32.99 -36.57
N VAL A 108 2.15 32.38 -36.37
CA VAL A 108 2.59 31.16 -37.03
C VAL A 108 3.06 30.20 -35.95
N LEU A 109 2.63 28.93 -36.03
CA LEU A 109 3.09 27.89 -35.12
C LEU A 109 4.62 27.81 -35.11
N LYS A 110 5.21 27.93 -33.93
CA LYS A 110 6.67 27.89 -33.72
C LYS A 110 7.12 26.73 -32.83
N ARG A 111 6.27 26.31 -31.89
CA ARG A 111 6.60 25.26 -30.92
C ARG A 111 5.40 24.37 -30.64
N LEU A 112 5.64 23.06 -30.52
CA LEU A 112 4.71 22.07 -29.99
C LEU A 112 5.23 21.50 -28.68
N THR A 113 4.34 21.14 -27.78
CA THR A 113 4.66 20.42 -26.53
C THR A 113 3.62 19.35 -26.30
N ALA A 114 4.07 18.10 -26.14
CA ALA A 114 3.26 16.95 -25.82
C ALA A 114 3.42 16.59 -24.34
N ALA A 115 2.33 16.18 -23.69
CA ALA A 115 2.35 15.73 -22.31
C ALA A 115 1.48 14.49 -22.13
N MET A 116 1.90 13.59 -21.24
CA MET A 116 1.09 12.49 -20.76
C MET A 116 0.27 12.97 -19.55
N THR A 117 -1.06 12.86 -19.60
CA THR A 117 -1.97 13.44 -18.60
C THR A 117 -2.41 12.45 -17.52
N ASN A 118 -2.25 11.16 -17.78
CA ASN A 118 -2.56 10.06 -16.86
C ASN A 118 -1.48 8.99 -17.03
N ASP A 119 -1.16 8.27 -15.96
CA ASP A 119 -0.24 7.12 -16.05
C ASP A 119 -0.81 6.07 -17.02
N LEU A 120 -0.03 5.76 -18.06
CA LEU A 120 -0.37 4.74 -19.04
C LEU A 120 0.60 3.56 -18.92
N HIS A 121 0.09 2.42 -18.46
CA HIS A 121 0.79 1.14 -18.49
C HIS A 121 0.29 0.30 -19.66
N LEU A 122 0.87 0.53 -20.85
CA LEU A 122 0.48 -0.20 -22.06
C LEU A 122 1.11 -1.60 -22.07
N ARG A 123 0.32 -2.66 -22.28
CA ARG A 123 0.83 -4.04 -22.41
C ARG A 123 0.58 -4.61 -23.80
N VAL A 124 1.28 -5.68 -24.15
CA VAL A 124 1.04 -6.41 -25.40
C VAL A 124 -0.42 -6.83 -25.52
N ASP A 125 -0.98 -6.69 -26.72
CA ASP A 125 -2.38 -6.96 -27.08
C ASP A 125 -3.41 -6.01 -26.43
N GLU A 126 -2.97 -5.02 -25.66
CA GLU A 126 -3.83 -3.93 -25.18
C GLU A 126 -3.84 -2.75 -26.17
N ASN A 127 -4.99 -2.08 -26.22
CA ASN A 127 -5.21 -0.88 -27.01
C ASN A 127 -5.50 0.31 -26.10
N ALA A 128 -4.86 1.46 -26.35
CA ALA A 128 -5.11 2.68 -25.60
C ALA A 128 -5.59 3.81 -26.52
N VAL A 129 -6.66 4.49 -26.13
CA VAL A 129 -7.15 5.67 -26.85
C VAL A 129 -6.27 6.86 -26.52
N LEU A 130 -5.53 7.35 -27.51
CA LEU A 130 -4.44 8.32 -27.32
C LEU A 130 -4.89 9.60 -26.61
N ILE A 131 -6.07 10.13 -26.95
CA ILE A 131 -6.60 11.36 -26.36
C ILE A 131 -6.94 11.26 -24.86
N HIS A 132 -7.03 10.06 -24.28
CA HIS A 132 -7.26 9.89 -22.85
C HIS A 132 -5.97 10.01 -22.02
N TYR A 133 -4.82 9.82 -22.68
CA TYR A 133 -3.52 9.74 -22.02
C TYR A 133 -2.56 10.82 -22.47
N PHE A 134 -2.77 11.42 -23.65
CA PHE A 134 -1.85 12.39 -24.22
C PHE A 134 -2.57 13.67 -24.64
N THR A 135 -1.89 14.79 -24.40
CA THR A 135 -2.27 16.12 -24.86
C THR A 135 -1.14 16.79 -25.59
N VAL A 136 -1.47 17.79 -26.40
CA VAL A 136 -0.53 18.56 -27.19
C VAL A 136 -0.95 20.03 -27.22
N ALA A 137 0.00 20.92 -26.96
CA ALA A 137 -0.18 22.35 -26.97
C ALA A 137 0.73 22.99 -28.02
N GLY A 138 0.14 23.84 -28.88
CA GLY A 138 0.86 24.67 -29.84
C GLY A 138 1.10 26.07 -29.31
N TYR A 139 2.24 26.64 -29.68
CA TYR A 139 2.61 28.02 -29.36
C TYR A 139 3.10 28.74 -30.61
N ASP A 140 2.68 29.98 -30.80
CA ASP A 140 3.13 30.83 -31.89
C ASP A 140 4.54 31.40 -31.64
N GLN A 141 5.05 32.20 -32.56
CA GLN A 141 6.37 32.84 -32.46
C GLN A 141 6.49 33.85 -31.31
N TYR A 142 5.37 34.26 -30.70
CA TYR A 142 5.33 35.15 -29.54
C TYR A 142 5.13 34.40 -28.21
N GLY A 143 4.97 33.07 -28.26
CA GLY A 143 4.71 32.23 -27.10
C GLY A 143 3.24 32.21 -26.66
N GLU A 144 2.33 32.78 -27.46
CA GLU A 144 0.89 32.70 -27.24
C GLU A 144 0.35 31.33 -27.69
N VAL A 145 -0.74 30.86 -27.06
CA VAL A 145 -1.36 29.58 -27.41
C VAL A 145 -1.86 29.63 -28.85
N PHE A 146 -1.47 28.64 -29.64
CA PHE A 146 -1.80 28.52 -31.05
C PHE A 146 -2.51 27.20 -31.32
N SER A 147 -3.67 27.25 -31.98
CA SER A 147 -4.41 26.06 -32.36
C SER A 147 -3.66 25.29 -33.43
N ALA A 148 -3.31 24.04 -33.15
CA ALA A 148 -2.64 23.15 -34.08
C ALA A 148 -3.44 21.84 -34.20
N GLU A 149 -3.41 21.22 -35.38
CA GLU A 149 -3.94 19.88 -35.63
C GLU A 149 -2.76 18.93 -35.88
N PRO A 150 -2.13 18.39 -34.82
CA PRO A 150 -0.94 17.57 -34.99
C PRO A 150 -1.27 16.12 -35.35
N ALA A 151 -0.35 15.51 -36.09
CA ALA A 151 -0.29 14.08 -36.31
C ALA A 151 0.58 13.43 -35.23
N TRP A 152 0.06 12.40 -34.57
CA TRP A 152 0.83 11.62 -33.59
C TRP A 152 1.68 10.55 -34.27
N ASN A 153 2.88 10.36 -33.74
CA ASN A 153 3.90 9.47 -34.26
C ASN A 153 4.53 8.63 -33.14
N THR A 154 5.13 7.53 -33.55
CA THR A 154 5.80 6.52 -32.73
C THR A 154 7.19 6.30 -33.31
N SER A 155 8.25 6.28 -32.48
CA SER A 155 9.61 6.01 -32.98
C SER A 155 9.84 4.53 -33.30
N ASN A 156 8.99 3.65 -32.79
CA ASN A 156 9.06 2.21 -32.98
C ASN A 156 7.69 1.65 -33.38
N PRO A 157 7.28 1.79 -34.65
CA PRO A 157 5.97 1.34 -35.14
C PRO A 157 5.82 -0.18 -35.14
N ALA A 158 6.93 -0.94 -35.04
CA ALA A 158 6.89 -2.39 -34.89
C ALA A 158 6.47 -2.82 -33.49
N ALA A 159 6.76 -2.00 -32.46
CA ALA A 159 6.37 -2.26 -31.08
C ALA A 159 5.04 -1.60 -30.70
N ILE A 160 4.86 -0.32 -31.09
CA ILE A 160 3.66 0.44 -30.80
C ILE A 160 3.19 1.08 -32.10
N GLN A 161 2.06 0.60 -32.64
CA GLN A 161 1.45 1.14 -33.84
C GLN A 161 0.38 2.18 -33.48
N LEU A 162 0.31 3.26 -34.25
CA LEU A 162 -0.73 4.28 -34.13
C LEU A 162 -1.71 4.15 -35.29
N SER A 163 -2.98 3.93 -35.00
CA SER A 163 -4.03 3.89 -36.02
C SER A 163 -5.34 4.46 -35.49
N GLY A 164 -5.93 5.44 -36.19
CA GLY A 164 -7.23 6.02 -35.81
C GLY A 164 -7.28 6.66 -34.41
N GLY A 165 -6.15 7.16 -33.88
CA GLY A 165 -6.06 7.70 -32.52
C GLY A 165 -5.95 6.63 -31.44
N ILE A 166 -5.69 5.37 -31.82
CA ILE A 166 -5.47 4.24 -30.92
C ILE A 166 -4.01 3.82 -30.98
N LEU A 167 -3.41 3.61 -29.81
CA LEU A 167 -2.12 2.98 -29.60
C LEU A 167 -2.33 1.46 -29.52
N HIS A 168 -1.66 0.70 -30.38
CA HIS A 168 -1.68 -0.75 -30.39
C HIS A 168 -0.29 -1.27 -29.97
N ALA A 169 -0.20 -1.98 -28.86
CA ALA A 169 1.04 -2.61 -28.44
C ALA A 169 1.19 -4.02 -29.03
N LEU A 170 2.28 -4.24 -29.74
CA LEU A 170 2.51 -5.42 -30.58
C LEU A 170 3.66 -6.31 -30.08
N VAL A 171 4.59 -5.76 -29.27
CA VAL A 171 5.81 -6.46 -28.85
C VAL A 171 6.09 -6.22 -27.38
N GLU A 172 6.32 -7.31 -26.65
CA GLU A 172 6.65 -7.32 -25.22
C GLU A 172 8.03 -6.74 -24.95
N ASP A 173 8.20 -6.09 -23.80
CA ASP A 173 9.47 -5.52 -23.32
C ASP A 173 10.10 -4.50 -24.29
N ALA A 174 9.29 -3.95 -25.19
CA ALA A 174 9.72 -2.95 -26.14
C ALA A 174 9.44 -1.53 -25.62
N GLU A 175 10.25 -0.58 -26.06
CA GLU A 175 10.06 0.85 -25.78
C GLU A 175 9.79 1.60 -27.09
N SER A 176 8.92 2.60 -27.02
CA SER A 176 8.70 3.55 -28.11
C SER A 176 8.56 4.97 -27.57
N LEU A 177 9.04 5.93 -28.35
CA LEU A 177 8.84 7.35 -28.10
C LEU A 177 7.59 7.83 -28.85
N ILE A 178 6.64 8.40 -28.11
CA ILE A 178 5.42 9.02 -28.64
C ILE A 178 5.64 10.53 -28.77
N TYR A 179 5.32 11.10 -29.93
CA TYR A 179 5.49 12.53 -30.23
C TYR A 179 4.50 13.01 -31.28
N ALA A 180 4.35 14.32 -31.41
CA ALA A 180 3.40 14.97 -32.29
C ALA A 180 4.11 15.90 -33.29
N ASP A 181 3.73 15.81 -34.56
CA ASP A 181 4.22 16.68 -35.64
C ASP A 181 3.07 17.54 -36.18
N CYS A 182 3.35 18.81 -36.51
CA CYS A 182 2.40 19.68 -37.20
C CYS A 182 3.14 20.55 -38.22
N GLU A 183 2.59 20.67 -39.42
CA GLU A 183 3.12 21.58 -40.43
C GLU A 183 2.59 23.00 -40.19
N ASN A 184 3.49 23.98 -40.10
CA ASN A 184 3.07 25.38 -39.98
C ASN A 184 2.63 25.95 -41.34
N SER A 185 2.09 27.17 -41.34
CA SER A 185 1.62 27.83 -42.58
C SER A 185 2.71 28.14 -43.61
N ARG A 186 3.98 27.81 -43.32
CA ARG A 186 5.13 27.96 -44.21
C ARG A 186 5.63 26.63 -44.78
N GLY A 187 5.00 25.51 -44.42
CA GLY A 187 5.43 24.17 -44.84
C GLY A 187 6.54 23.57 -43.99
N GLU A 188 6.86 24.16 -42.83
CA GLU A 188 7.85 23.62 -41.91
C GLU A 188 7.19 22.66 -40.91
N THR A 189 7.74 21.45 -40.77
CA THR A 189 7.30 20.50 -39.75
C THR A 189 7.86 20.89 -38.38
N ILE A 190 6.97 21.17 -37.44
CA ILE A 190 7.28 21.39 -36.03
C ILE A 190 7.01 20.08 -35.28
N THR A 191 8.01 19.59 -34.55
CA THR A 191 7.92 18.36 -33.74
C THR A 191 7.90 18.69 -32.25
N SER A 192 7.06 17.98 -31.48
CA SER A 192 7.02 18.12 -30.03
C SER A 192 8.22 17.47 -29.33
N ASN A 193 8.29 17.63 -28.00
CA ASN A 193 9.07 16.73 -27.17
C ASN A 193 8.57 15.27 -27.31
N LYS A 194 9.44 14.33 -26.96
CA LYS A 194 9.19 12.89 -27.05
C LYS A 194 8.88 12.32 -25.66
N ILE A 195 7.89 11.46 -25.58
CA ILE A 195 7.46 10.80 -24.34
C ILE A 195 7.80 9.31 -24.46
N SER A 196 8.57 8.76 -23.53
CA SER A 196 8.87 7.33 -23.51
C SER A 196 7.64 6.54 -23.04
N LEU A 197 7.34 5.46 -23.76
CA LEU A 197 6.31 4.49 -23.42
C LEU A 197 6.90 3.09 -23.53
N LYS A 198 6.84 2.34 -22.42
CA LYS A 198 7.28 0.94 -22.36
C LYS A 198 6.08 0.01 -22.47
N VAL A 199 6.22 -1.03 -23.29
CA VAL A 199 5.23 -2.10 -23.43
C VAL A 199 5.54 -3.21 -22.44
N GLY A 200 4.61 -3.48 -21.53
CA GLY A 200 4.71 -4.56 -20.55
C GLY A 200 4.23 -5.92 -21.07
N ALA A 201 4.54 -6.97 -20.30
CA ALA A 201 4.06 -8.34 -20.51
C ALA A 201 2.53 -8.44 -20.59
N PRO A 202 1.97 -9.37 -21.39
CA PRO A 202 0.52 -9.58 -21.44
C PRO A 202 -0.03 -10.00 -20.06
N ARG A 203 -1.30 -9.67 -19.80
CA ARG A 203 -2.00 -10.12 -18.58
C ARG A 203 -2.12 -11.64 -18.61
N ARG A 204 -1.79 -12.29 -17.50
CA ARG A 204 -1.86 -13.74 -17.29
C ARG A 204 -2.74 -14.01 -16.09
N LEU A 205 -3.76 -14.84 -16.27
CA LEU A 205 -4.61 -15.30 -15.18
C LEU A 205 -3.74 -15.99 -14.11
N SER A 206 -3.76 -15.47 -12.87
CA SER A 206 -2.88 -15.92 -11.78
C SER A 206 -3.65 -16.51 -10.61
N SER A 207 -4.85 -15.98 -10.34
CA SER A 207 -5.64 -16.37 -9.17
C SER A 207 -7.14 -16.18 -9.39
N ILE A 208 -7.91 -16.90 -8.59
CA ILE A 208 -9.38 -16.82 -8.53
C ILE A 208 -9.81 -16.79 -7.08
N SER A 209 -10.79 -15.94 -6.79
CA SER A 209 -11.43 -15.86 -5.49
C SER A 209 -12.91 -16.21 -5.62
N VAL A 210 -13.44 -16.77 -4.55
CA VAL A 210 -14.88 -17.00 -4.39
C VAL A 210 -15.26 -16.54 -2.99
N SER A 211 -16.28 -15.71 -2.92
CA SER A 211 -16.84 -15.19 -1.67
C SER A 211 -18.33 -15.54 -1.57
N ASN A 212 -18.90 -15.35 -0.37
CA ASN A 212 -20.29 -15.71 0.00
C ASN A 212 -20.63 -17.21 0.00
N ALA A 213 -19.64 -18.09 -0.13
CA ALA A 213 -19.89 -19.52 0.01
C ALA A 213 -20.20 -19.90 1.48
N PRO A 214 -21.27 -20.65 1.75
CA PRO A 214 -21.63 -21.04 3.11
C PRO A 214 -20.65 -22.09 3.65
N ARG A 215 -20.46 -22.11 4.98
CA ARG A 215 -19.66 -23.15 5.65
C ARG A 215 -20.44 -24.45 5.82
N SER A 216 -21.76 -24.34 5.89
CA SER A 216 -22.67 -25.49 5.98
C SER A 216 -23.93 -25.31 5.13
N ALA A 217 -24.45 -26.43 4.63
CA ALA A 217 -25.76 -26.53 4.02
C ALA A 217 -26.60 -27.62 4.71
N ALA A 218 -27.90 -27.39 4.83
CA ALA A 218 -28.82 -28.42 5.31
C ALA A 218 -28.86 -29.62 4.34
N ILE A 219 -29.18 -30.80 4.86
CA ILE A 219 -29.43 -31.99 4.05
C ILE A 219 -30.54 -31.71 3.02
N ASN A 220 -30.39 -32.21 1.79
CA ASN A 220 -31.31 -31.97 0.67
C ASN A 220 -31.50 -30.49 0.27
N ALA A 221 -30.68 -29.56 0.79
CA ALA A 221 -30.75 -28.17 0.39
C ALA A 221 -30.18 -27.97 -1.03
N VAL A 222 -30.41 -26.76 -1.54
CA VAL A 222 -29.82 -26.30 -2.80
C VAL A 222 -29.12 -24.96 -2.57
N LEU A 223 -28.05 -24.73 -3.31
CA LEU A 223 -27.30 -23.47 -3.37
C LEU A 223 -27.25 -23.02 -4.83
N SER A 224 -27.74 -21.82 -5.10
CA SER A 224 -27.55 -21.18 -6.41
C SER A 224 -26.12 -20.63 -6.48
N LEU A 225 -25.37 -21.02 -7.49
CA LEU A 225 -23.98 -20.61 -7.65
C LEU A 225 -23.87 -19.14 -8.09
N ASP A 226 -24.94 -18.53 -8.62
CA ASP A 226 -25.02 -17.07 -8.89
C ASP A 226 -24.92 -16.22 -7.62
N THR A 227 -25.20 -16.81 -6.45
CA THR A 227 -25.07 -16.11 -5.16
C THR A 227 -23.61 -15.99 -4.71
N LEU A 228 -22.70 -16.74 -5.34
CA LEU A 228 -21.28 -16.71 -5.06
C LEU A 228 -20.61 -15.62 -5.89
N ALA A 229 -19.89 -14.72 -5.23
CA ALA A 229 -19.14 -13.68 -5.93
C ALA A 229 -17.76 -14.24 -6.32
N VAL A 230 -17.55 -14.40 -7.62
CA VAL A 230 -16.32 -14.91 -8.22
C VAL A 230 -15.56 -13.76 -8.85
N ALA A 231 -14.27 -13.65 -8.54
CA ALA A 231 -13.37 -12.69 -9.17
C ALA A 231 -12.09 -13.40 -9.60
N THR A 232 -11.60 -13.07 -10.80
CA THR A 232 -10.35 -13.60 -11.36
C THR A 232 -9.35 -12.48 -11.49
N PHE A 233 -8.09 -12.75 -11.16
CA PHE A 233 -7.04 -11.74 -11.14
C PHE A 233 -5.86 -12.13 -12.02
N ASP A 234 -5.18 -11.11 -12.53
CA ASP A 234 -3.92 -11.27 -13.24
C ASP A 234 -2.72 -11.38 -12.29
N GLN A 235 -1.52 -11.57 -12.84
CA GLN A 235 -0.27 -11.67 -12.08
C GLN A 235 0.10 -10.43 -11.24
N TYR A 236 -0.62 -9.32 -11.43
CA TYR A 236 -0.42 -8.05 -10.72
C TYR A 236 -1.52 -7.78 -9.69
N GLY A 237 -2.48 -8.71 -9.51
CA GLY A 237 -3.60 -8.56 -8.59
C GLY A 237 -4.74 -7.69 -9.11
N GLN A 238 -4.72 -7.31 -10.39
CA GLN A 238 -5.82 -6.58 -11.01
C GLN A 238 -6.90 -7.56 -11.48
N GLU A 239 -8.14 -7.27 -11.14
CA GLU A 239 -9.30 -8.09 -11.52
C GLU A 239 -9.53 -8.02 -13.04
N PHE A 240 -9.92 -9.15 -13.64
CA PHE A 240 -10.45 -9.19 -15.00
C PHE A 240 -11.93 -8.81 -14.99
N THR A 241 -12.35 -7.89 -15.85
CA THR A 241 -13.79 -7.74 -16.11
C THR A 241 -14.33 -8.95 -16.88
N PRO A 242 -15.66 -9.18 -16.89
CA PRO A 242 -16.25 -10.25 -17.69
C PRO A 242 -15.87 -10.19 -19.17
N GLU A 243 -15.79 -8.98 -19.74
CA GLU A 243 -15.39 -8.76 -21.14
C GLU A 243 -13.92 -9.11 -21.36
N GLU A 244 -13.04 -8.72 -20.45
CA GLU A 244 -11.60 -9.03 -20.51
C GLU A 244 -11.35 -10.54 -20.37
N LEU A 245 -12.09 -11.22 -19.49
CA LEU A 245 -11.97 -12.67 -19.30
C LEU A 245 -12.44 -13.45 -20.54
N ILE A 246 -13.49 -12.98 -21.22
CA ILE A 246 -13.95 -13.54 -22.51
C ILE A 246 -12.89 -13.32 -23.60
N ALA A 247 -12.27 -12.14 -23.63
CA ALA A 247 -11.19 -11.84 -24.57
C ALA A 247 -9.90 -12.66 -24.29
N TYR A 248 -9.71 -13.12 -23.05
CA TYR A 248 -8.66 -14.05 -22.61
C TYR A 248 -9.05 -15.54 -22.80
N PRO A 249 -9.74 -15.88 -23.90
CA PRO A 249 -10.61 -17.07 -24.09
C PRO A 249 -10.86 -17.94 -22.84
N SER A 250 -11.47 -17.37 -21.81
CA SER A 250 -11.62 -18.01 -20.51
C SER A 250 -13.05 -17.96 -19.96
N SER A 251 -13.42 -18.96 -19.17
CA SER A 251 -14.74 -19.06 -18.54
C SER A 251 -14.67 -19.74 -17.17
N ILE A 252 -15.57 -19.35 -16.27
CA ILE A 252 -15.71 -19.98 -14.95
C ILE A 252 -16.44 -21.32 -15.09
N ARG A 253 -15.89 -22.36 -14.46
CA ARG A 253 -16.51 -23.68 -14.35
C ARG A 253 -16.55 -24.13 -12.90
N TRP A 254 -17.66 -24.77 -12.57
CA TRP A 254 -17.89 -25.37 -11.26
C TRP A 254 -17.86 -26.89 -11.37
N THR A 255 -17.09 -27.53 -10.50
CA THR A 255 -17.06 -28.99 -10.34
C THR A 255 -17.16 -29.37 -8.86
N LEU A 256 -17.37 -30.66 -8.59
CA LEU A 256 -17.56 -31.16 -7.22
C LEU A 256 -16.68 -32.37 -6.96
N GLU A 257 -16.15 -32.44 -5.73
CA GLU A 257 -15.66 -33.67 -5.12
C GLU A 257 -16.56 -34.05 -3.93
N ASN A 258 -17.09 -35.27 -3.98
CA ASN A 258 -17.99 -35.79 -2.96
C ASN A 258 -17.18 -36.56 -1.90
N HIS A 259 -17.25 -36.13 -0.63
CA HIS A 259 -16.56 -36.77 0.49
C HIS A 259 -17.56 -37.27 1.53
N GLY A 260 -18.26 -38.36 1.19
CA GLY A 260 -19.19 -39.03 2.11
C GLY A 260 -20.65 -38.56 2.04
N THR A 261 -20.99 -37.63 1.14
CA THR A 261 -22.37 -37.30 0.79
C THR A 261 -22.49 -37.01 -0.71
N ALA A 262 -23.64 -37.28 -1.30
CA ALA A 262 -23.86 -37.11 -2.73
C ALA A 262 -24.24 -35.64 -3.03
N GLY A 263 -23.37 -34.88 -3.67
CA GLY A 263 -23.68 -33.59 -4.27
C GLY A 263 -23.77 -33.67 -5.79
N ALA A 264 -24.58 -32.82 -6.41
CA ALA A 264 -24.65 -32.69 -7.86
C ALA A 264 -24.86 -31.22 -8.28
N ILE A 265 -24.14 -30.79 -9.31
CA ILE A 265 -24.38 -29.53 -10.01
C ILE A 265 -25.26 -29.83 -11.22
N ASN A 266 -26.39 -29.13 -11.33
CA ASN A 266 -27.16 -29.05 -12.55
C ASN A 266 -27.28 -27.58 -12.95
N GLU A 267 -26.76 -27.25 -14.12
CA GLU A 267 -26.60 -25.86 -14.59
C GLU A 267 -25.84 -25.02 -13.55
N ASN A 268 -26.56 -24.16 -12.84
CA ASN A 268 -26.01 -23.24 -11.85
C ASN A 268 -26.54 -23.48 -10.43
N ILE A 269 -27.09 -24.67 -10.19
CA ILE A 269 -27.64 -25.07 -8.89
C ILE A 269 -26.84 -26.26 -8.38
N LEU A 270 -26.20 -26.07 -7.22
CA LEU A 270 -25.63 -27.13 -6.42
C LEU A 270 -26.71 -27.72 -5.51
N SER A 271 -26.95 -29.03 -5.63
CA SER A 271 -27.83 -29.79 -4.74
C SER A 271 -27.01 -30.64 -3.78
N PHE A 272 -27.40 -30.65 -2.50
CA PHE A 272 -26.77 -31.45 -1.45
C PHE A 272 -27.57 -32.72 -1.17
N GLY A 273 -26.89 -33.79 -0.79
CA GLY A 273 -27.48 -35.10 -0.55
C GLY A 273 -28.23 -35.21 0.77
N SER A 274 -28.78 -36.40 1.01
CA SER A 274 -29.56 -36.75 2.21
C SER A 274 -28.71 -37.26 3.39
N GLN A 275 -27.39 -37.31 3.24
CA GLN A 275 -26.46 -37.80 4.27
C GLN A 275 -25.56 -36.67 4.77
N VAL A 276 -25.22 -36.72 6.06
CA VAL A 276 -24.22 -35.81 6.65
C VAL A 276 -22.86 -36.14 6.05
N GLY A 277 -22.11 -35.12 5.68
CA GLY A 277 -20.79 -35.30 5.08
C GLY A 277 -20.16 -33.99 4.65
N LYS A 278 -19.22 -34.07 3.72
CA LYS A 278 -18.53 -32.92 3.14
C LYS A 278 -18.63 -32.96 1.62
N VAL A 279 -18.85 -31.80 1.03
CA VAL A 279 -18.75 -31.58 -0.42
C VAL A 279 -17.71 -30.49 -0.66
N THR A 280 -16.76 -30.75 -1.56
CA THR A 280 -15.80 -29.73 -1.99
C THR A 280 -16.26 -29.17 -3.32
N LEU A 281 -16.67 -27.90 -3.33
CA LEU A 281 -17.00 -27.15 -4.53
C LEU A 281 -15.71 -26.55 -5.09
N ILE A 282 -15.44 -26.81 -6.36
CA ILE A 282 -14.25 -26.32 -7.05
C ILE A 282 -14.70 -25.29 -8.08
N CYS A 283 -14.23 -24.05 -7.93
CA CYS A 283 -14.35 -23.00 -8.91
C CYS A 283 -13.04 -22.93 -9.70
N ALA A 284 -13.08 -23.24 -10.98
CA ALA A 284 -11.90 -23.19 -11.83
C ALA A 284 -12.13 -22.23 -12.99
N CYS A 285 -11.09 -21.52 -13.39
CA CYS A 285 -11.08 -20.85 -14.67
C CYS A 285 -10.59 -21.84 -15.73
N VAL A 286 -11.33 -22.00 -16.82
CA VAL A 286 -10.96 -22.91 -17.92
C VAL A 286 -10.89 -22.16 -19.23
N ASN A 287 -10.01 -22.61 -20.11
CA ASN A 287 -9.95 -22.11 -21.48
C ASN A 287 -11.24 -22.53 -22.20
N SER A 288 -11.96 -21.57 -22.77
CA SER A 288 -13.28 -21.77 -23.37
C SER A 288 -13.25 -22.70 -24.59
N ASP A 289 -12.14 -22.72 -25.32
CA ASP A 289 -12.02 -23.45 -26.58
C ASP A 289 -11.61 -24.92 -26.36
N THR A 290 -10.76 -25.16 -25.37
CA THR A 290 -10.21 -26.49 -25.08
C THR A 290 -10.89 -27.18 -23.91
N GLY A 291 -11.62 -26.43 -23.07
CA GLY A 291 -12.21 -26.90 -21.82
C GLY A 291 -11.19 -27.29 -20.74
N LYS A 292 -9.89 -27.04 -20.97
CA LYS A 292 -8.84 -27.33 -19.99
C LYS A 292 -8.78 -26.25 -18.93
N SER A 293 -8.65 -26.66 -17.67
CA SER A 293 -8.41 -25.75 -16.56
C SER A 293 -7.07 -25.02 -16.74
N PHE A 294 -7.06 -23.75 -16.41
CA PHE A 294 -5.82 -23.07 -16.03
C PHE A 294 -5.40 -23.58 -14.64
N ASP A 295 -4.14 -23.36 -14.25
CA ASP A 295 -3.61 -23.72 -12.92
C ASP A 295 -4.16 -22.79 -11.80
N VAL A 296 -5.39 -22.32 -11.97
CA VAL A 296 -6.07 -21.34 -11.14
C VAL A 296 -7.45 -21.89 -10.74
N GLU A 297 -7.53 -22.42 -9.52
CA GLU A 297 -8.77 -22.93 -8.93
C GLU A 297 -8.94 -22.49 -7.47
N LYS A 298 -10.20 -22.40 -7.03
CA LYS A 298 -10.57 -22.23 -5.63
C LYS A 298 -11.41 -23.42 -5.17
N ARG A 299 -10.88 -24.15 -4.19
CA ARG A 299 -11.60 -25.21 -3.48
C ARG A 299 -12.33 -24.64 -2.27
N ILE A 300 -13.59 -25.04 -2.11
CA ILE A 300 -14.50 -24.56 -1.08
C ILE A 300 -15.15 -25.76 -0.41
N ASP A 301 -14.81 -25.97 0.85
CA ASP A 301 -15.36 -27.05 1.64
C ASP A 301 -16.69 -26.65 2.26
N ILE A 302 -17.77 -27.35 1.90
CA ILE A 302 -19.10 -27.13 2.45
C ILE A 302 -19.50 -28.38 3.24
N ARG A 303 -19.83 -28.21 4.52
CA ARG A 303 -20.37 -29.30 5.34
C ARG A 303 -21.85 -29.49 5.05
N VAL A 304 -22.27 -30.72 4.77
CA VAL A 304 -23.70 -31.07 4.67
C VAL A 304 -24.16 -31.56 6.04
N GLY A 305 -25.06 -30.82 6.68
CA GLY A 305 -25.48 -31.02 8.06
C GLY A 305 -24.87 -29.99 9.03
N PRO A 306 -25.09 -30.15 10.34
CA PRO A 306 -24.82 -29.12 11.35
C PRO A 306 -23.35 -28.78 11.44
N TYR A 307 -23.01 -27.49 11.49
CA TYR A 307 -21.66 -27.01 11.72
C TYR A 307 -21.60 -26.21 13.01
N VAL A 308 -20.84 -26.66 13.99
CA VAL A 308 -20.63 -25.94 15.24
C VAL A 308 -19.33 -25.14 15.11
N SER A 309 -19.41 -23.82 15.25
CA SER A 309 -18.26 -22.92 15.22
C SER A 309 -17.67 -22.67 16.62
N ALA A 310 -18.47 -22.79 17.68
CA ALA A 310 -17.98 -22.63 19.06
C ALA A 310 -18.82 -23.39 20.10
N ILE A 311 -18.16 -23.77 21.21
CA ILE A 311 -18.79 -24.23 22.46
C ILE A 311 -18.45 -23.23 23.56
N THR A 312 -19.46 -22.65 24.22
CA THR A 312 -19.30 -21.62 25.26
C THR A 312 -19.89 -22.07 26.58
N PRO A 313 -19.18 -21.91 27.72
CA PRO A 313 -17.80 -21.43 27.79
C PRO A 313 -16.81 -22.45 27.22
N ALA A 314 -15.68 -21.98 26.67
CA ALA A 314 -14.62 -22.84 26.15
C ALA A 314 -13.89 -23.60 27.28
N SER A 315 -13.86 -23.03 28.49
CA SER A 315 -13.40 -23.68 29.71
C SER A 315 -14.22 -23.23 30.93
N ALA A 316 -14.44 -24.13 31.89
CA ALA A 316 -15.14 -23.81 33.14
C ALA A 316 -14.57 -24.57 34.34
N ASN A 317 -14.49 -23.91 35.49
CA ASN A 317 -14.05 -24.51 36.76
C ASN A 317 -15.24 -24.69 37.71
N MET A 318 -15.28 -25.82 38.41
CA MET A 318 -16.37 -26.22 39.29
C MET A 318 -15.87 -26.67 40.68
N PRO A 319 -16.68 -26.47 41.74
CA PRO A 319 -16.35 -26.93 43.10
C PRO A 319 -16.31 -28.47 43.18
N SER A 320 -15.65 -29.01 44.19
CA SER A 320 -15.53 -30.47 44.40
C SER A 320 -16.87 -31.19 44.60
N ALA A 321 -17.93 -30.44 44.94
CA ALA A 321 -19.29 -30.96 45.02
C ALA A 321 -19.91 -31.29 43.64
N GLY A 322 -19.29 -30.86 42.54
CA GLY A 322 -19.89 -30.94 41.21
C GLY A 322 -21.02 -29.93 41.03
N GLY A 323 -21.95 -30.21 40.12
CA GLY A 323 -23.11 -29.34 39.85
C GLY A 323 -23.48 -29.20 38.37
N ALA A 324 -24.43 -28.30 38.09
CA ALA A 324 -24.90 -28.00 36.75
C ALA A 324 -24.02 -26.96 36.05
N ASN A 325 -23.72 -27.16 34.78
CA ASN A 325 -23.01 -26.20 33.93
C ASN A 325 -23.76 -26.00 32.60
N LEU A 326 -24.04 -24.75 32.25
CA LEU A 326 -24.75 -24.39 31.03
C LEU A 326 -23.76 -24.23 29.88
N ILE A 327 -23.97 -25.01 28.83
CA ILE A 327 -23.21 -24.97 27.59
C ILE A 327 -24.07 -24.39 26.47
N THR A 328 -23.46 -23.53 25.66
CA THR A 328 -24.05 -22.94 24.46
C THR A 328 -23.24 -23.34 23.24
N LEU A 329 -23.88 -23.92 22.25
CA LEU A 329 -23.33 -24.16 20.91
C LEU A 329 -23.69 -22.98 20.01
N THR A 330 -22.73 -22.50 19.25
CA THR A 330 -22.92 -21.52 18.17
C THR A 330 -22.48 -22.15 16.86
N GLY A 331 -23.20 -21.88 15.76
CA GLY A 331 -22.92 -22.53 14.49
C GLY A 331 -23.88 -22.18 13.34
N GLU A 332 -23.91 -23.02 12.32
CA GLU A 332 -24.80 -22.96 11.16
C GLU A 332 -25.53 -24.30 11.00
N ASN A 333 -26.81 -24.25 10.62
CA ASN A 333 -27.69 -25.42 10.45
C ASN A 333 -27.68 -26.39 11.64
N LEU A 334 -27.58 -25.87 12.87
CA LEU A 334 -27.64 -26.69 14.07
C LEU A 334 -28.98 -27.43 14.13
N GLU A 335 -28.93 -28.76 14.06
CA GLU A 335 -30.11 -29.62 14.12
C GLU A 335 -30.61 -29.73 15.56
N ASP A 336 -31.93 -29.79 15.75
CA ASP A 336 -32.49 -30.04 17.07
C ASP A 336 -32.05 -31.40 17.58
N GLY A 337 -31.69 -31.46 18.86
CA GLY A 337 -31.34 -32.72 19.49
C GLY A 337 -29.87 -33.13 19.35
N LEU A 338 -28.97 -32.21 18.95
CA LEU A 338 -27.53 -32.45 19.01
C LEU A 338 -27.11 -32.83 20.44
N ARG A 339 -26.26 -33.85 20.57
CA ARG A 339 -25.80 -34.34 21.86
C ARG A 339 -24.40 -33.83 22.15
N ILE A 340 -24.21 -33.34 23.38
CA ILE A 340 -22.90 -33.01 23.94
C ILE A 340 -22.59 -33.99 25.07
N SER A 341 -21.37 -34.52 25.07
CA SER A 341 -20.93 -35.50 26.06
C SER A 341 -19.57 -35.10 26.64
N ALA A 342 -19.37 -35.40 27.92
CA ALA A 342 -18.09 -35.26 28.57
C ALA A 342 -17.23 -36.52 28.35
N PHE A 343 -15.94 -36.31 28.15
CA PHE A 343 -14.92 -37.32 28.02
C PHE A 343 -13.91 -37.13 29.14
N ASP A 344 -13.44 -38.21 29.75
CA ASP A 344 -12.39 -38.18 30.77
C ASP A 344 -11.02 -37.88 30.15
N GLU A 345 -10.00 -37.82 31.01
CA GLU A 345 -8.61 -37.56 30.62
C GLU A 345 -8.02 -38.66 29.72
N MET A 346 -8.61 -39.87 29.74
CA MET A 346 -8.23 -40.98 28.85
C MET A 346 -8.98 -40.92 27.51
N GLY A 347 -9.80 -39.88 27.29
CA GLY A 347 -10.60 -39.71 26.07
C GLY A 347 -11.80 -40.65 25.99
N SER A 348 -12.18 -41.31 27.07
CA SER A 348 -13.36 -42.17 27.15
C SER A 348 -14.60 -41.37 27.54
N VAL A 349 -15.74 -41.66 26.92
CA VAL A 349 -16.99 -40.95 27.27
C VAL A 349 -17.37 -41.27 28.71
N VAL A 350 -17.73 -40.26 29.50
CA VAL A 350 -18.14 -40.42 30.89
C VAL A 350 -19.64 -40.65 30.95
N PRO A 351 -20.11 -41.87 31.28
CA PRO A 351 -21.53 -42.17 31.30
C PRO A 351 -22.26 -41.30 32.33
N GLY A 352 -23.33 -40.62 31.90
CA GLY A 352 -24.16 -39.77 32.77
C GLY A 352 -23.85 -38.28 32.73
N ILE A 353 -22.72 -37.85 32.15
CA ILE A 353 -22.42 -36.43 31.91
C ILE A 353 -22.63 -36.13 30.42
N THR A 354 -23.90 -36.09 30.02
CA THR A 354 -24.33 -35.89 28.64
C THR A 354 -25.64 -35.12 28.61
N ALA A 355 -25.82 -34.29 27.61
CA ALA A 355 -27.04 -33.51 27.44
C ALA A 355 -27.38 -33.34 25.96
N VAL A 356 -28.65 -33.08 25.71
CA VAL A 356 -29.17 -32.81 24.37
C VAL A 356 -29.47 -31.31 24.28
N THR A 357 -29.01 -30.67 23.22
CA THR A 357 -29.18 -29.24 23.01
C THR A 357 -30.54 -28.92 22.40
N THR A 358 -31.03 -27.73 22.72
CA THR A 358 -32.26 -27.17 22.16
C THR A 358 -32.04 -25.71 21.80
N GLY A 359 -32.66 -25.21 20.74
CA GLY A 359 -32.56 -23.81 20.37
C GLY A 359 -32.89 -23.54 18.90
N THR A 360 -32.03 -22.75 18.26
CA THR A 360 -32.18 -22.33 16.86
C THR A 360 -31.09 -22.94 15.99
N ALA A 361 -31.22 -22.83 14.67
CA ALA A 361 -30.21 -23.28 13.71
C ALA A 361 -28.85 -22.55 13.83
N ALA A 362 -28.78 -21.43 14.55
CA ALA A 362 -27.54 -20.67 14.77
C ALA A 362 -26.97 -20.81 16.19
N GLN A 363 -27.84 -21.08 17.17
CA GLN A 363 -27.44 -21.17 18.57
C GLN A 363 -28.35 -22.11 19.35
N GLN A 364 -27.74 -23.06 20.07
CA GLN A 364 -28.44 -24.01 20.93
C GLN A 364 -27.80 -24.11 22.32
N LYS A 365 -28.55 -24.57 23.32
CA LYS A 365 -28.09 -24.66 24.72
C LYS A 365 -28.38 -26.02 25.33
N ALA A 366 -27.51 -26.47 26.22
CA ALA A 366 -27.69 -27.67 27.04
C ALA A 366 -27.04 -27.48 28.42
N THR A 367 -27.60 -28.11 29.45
CA THR A 367 -27.02 -28.12 30.80
C THR A 367 -26.48 -29.52 31.11
N LEU A 368 -25.17 -29.64 31.39
CA LEU A 368 -24.57 -30.89 31.85
C LEU A 368 -24.41 -30.86 33.37
N ASN A 369 -24.63 -32.00 34.02
CA ASN A 369 -24.43 -32.16 35.46
C ASN A 369 -23.17 -32.98 35.72
N PHE A 370 -22.23 -32.41 36.47
CA PHE A 370 -20.98 -33.07 36.83
C PHE A 370 -21.06 -33.61 38.26
N PRO A 371 -20.54 -34.82 38.51
CA PRO A 371 -20.56 -35.43 39.82
C PRO A 371 -19.58 -34.72 40.78
N ALA A 372 -19.76 -34.96 42.07
CA ALA A 372 -18.76 -34.58 43.06
C ALA A 372 -17.46 -35.35 42.81
N ASN A 373 -16.34 -34.63 42.78
CA ASN A 373 -15.02 -35.25 42.74
C ASN A 373 -14.67 -35.71 44.16
N ILE A 374 -14.37 -37.00 44.31
CA ILE A 374 -14.00 -37.63 45.59
C ILE A 374 -12.50 -37.79 45.79
N ASP A 375 -11.70 -37.57 44.73
CA ASP A 375 -10.25 -37.63 44.78
C ASP A 375 -9.73 -36.45 45.61
N THR A 376 -8.89 -36.74 46.60
CA THR A 376 -8.34 -35.75 47.53
C THR A 376 -7.05 -35.11 47.04
N GLN A 377 -6.46 -35.66 45.98
CA GLN A 377 -5.17 -35.24 45.45
C GLN A 377 -5.32 -34.40 44.19
N ASN A 378 -6.21 -34.80 43.27
CA ASN A 378 -6.26 -34.24 41.92
C ASN A 378 -7.65 -33.69 41.53
N PRO A 379 -7.72 -32.53 40.85
CA PRO A 379 -8.94 -32.11 40.17
C PRO A 379 -9.25 -33.07 39.02
N GLN A 380 -10.52 -33.19 38.66
CA GLN A 380 -10.98 -34.05 37.57
C GLN A 380 -11.38 -33.17 36.38
N THR A 381 -10.70 -33.33 35.24
CA THR A 381 -11.01 -32.57 34.02
C THR A 381 -11.80 -33.39 33.02
N TYR A 382 -12.83 -32.78 32.45
CA TYR A 382 -13.67 -33.35 31.42
C TYR A 382 -13.57 -32.55 30.13
N THR A 383 -13.33 -33.22 29.00
CA THR A 383 -13.42 -32.59 27.68
C THR A 383 -14.83 -32.76 27.13
N LEU A 384 -15.52 -31.66 26.84
CA LEU A 384 -16.84 -31.67 26.23
C LEU A 384 -16.71 -31.69 24.70
N LYS A 385 -17.37 -32.65 24.07
CA LYS A 385 -17.40 -32.79 22.62
C LYS A 385 -18.83 -33.01 22.14
N LEU A 386 -19.11 -32.57 20.93
CA LEU A 386 -20.32 -32.97 20.21
C LEU A 386 -20.21 -34.47 19.90
N SER A 387 -21.25 -35.23 20.20
CA SER A 387 -21.26 -36.69 20.06
C SER A 387 -22.52 -37.20 19.39
N HIS A 388 -22.41 -38.29 18.64
CA HIS A 388 -23.51 -39.08 18.14
C HIS A 388 -24.13 -39.94 19.25
N ASN A 389 -25.32 -40.51 18.98
CA ASN A 389 -26.04 -41.36 19.94
C ASN A 389 -25.32 -42.68 20.27
N ASP A 390 -24.40 -43.12 19.41
CA ASP A 390 -23.56 -44.30 19.63
C ASP A 390 -22.31 -44.00 20.47
N GLY A 391 -22.14 -42.74 20.93
CA GLY A 391 -21.01 -42.30 21.74
C GLY A 391 -19.77 -41.86 20.94
N THR A 392 -19.82 -41.90 19.62
CA THR A 392 -18.75 -41.36 18.75
C THR A 392 -18.80 -39.84 18.69
N THR A 393 -17.68 -39.18 18.38
CA THR A 393 -17.62 -37.71 18.31
C THR A 393 -17.80 -37.21 16.89
N TYR A 394 -18.42 -36.04 16.73
CA TYR A 394 -18.38 -35.35 15.45
C TYR A 394 -16.94 -34.88 15.21
N GLU A 395 -16.32 -35.38 14.14
CA GLU A 395 -14.99 -34.95 13.70
C GLU A 395 -14.96 -33.44 13.42
N ALA A 396 -13.83 -32.80 13.74
CA ALA A 396 -13.56 -31.37 13.53
C ALA A 396 -14.49 -30.36 14.22
N ALA A 397 -15.31 -30.78 15.20
CA ALA A 397 -16.07 -29.86 16.04
C ALA A 397 -15.19 -29.22 17.13
N PRO A 398 -15.43 -27.95 17.50
CA PRO A 398 -14.77 -27.31 18.64
C PRO A 398 -15.05 -28.09 19.93
N VAL A 399 -14.10 -28.04 20.87
CA VAL A 399 -14.20 -28.69 22.18
C VAL A 399 -14.21 -27.65 23.29
N ALA A 400 -14.79 -28.01 24.43
CA ALA A 400 -14.69 -27.22 25.66
C ALA A 400 -14.16 -28.09 26.81
N THR A 401 -13.72 -27.48 27.91
CA THR A 401 -13.25 -28.21 29.09
C THR A 401 -14.01 -27.81 30.35
N VAL A 402 -14.26 -28.76 31.24
CA VAL A 402 -14.83 -28.51 32.56
C VAL A 402 -14.00 -29.23 33.61
N THR A 403 -13.46 -28.50 34.58
CA THR A 403 -12.62 -29.06 35.65
C THR A 403 -13.32 -28.98 36.99
N VAL A 404 -13.53 -30.13 37.64
CA VAL A 404 -14.13 -30.28 38.98
C VAL A 404 -13.02 -30.43 40.02
N ALA A 405 -12.93 -29.47 40.94
CA ALA A 405 -11.86 -29.42 41.95
C ALA A 405 -11.80 -30.67 42.86
N LYS A 406 -10.63 -30.99 43.42
CA LYS A 406 -10.42 -32.13 44.33
C LYS A 406 -11.17 -32.04 45.67
N LYS A 407 -11.50 -33.18 46.27
CA LYS A 407 -12.08 -33.32 47.62
C LYS A 407 -11.07 -32.98 48.70
N GLY A 408 -11.07 -31.75 49.20
CA GLY A 408 -10.16 -31.39 50.29
C GLY A 408 -10.10 -29.92 50.65
N SER A 409 -11.03 -29.11 50.15
CA SER A 409 -11.14 -27.70 50.54
C SER A 409 -12.10 -27.44 51.71
N ASP A 410 -12.71 -28.48 52.30
CA ASP A 410 -13.47 -28.32 53.55
C ASP A 410 -12.51 -28.38 54.75
N THR A 411 -11.99 -27.21 55.15
CA THR A 411 -11.34 -27.07 56.46
C THR A 411 -12.42 -26.92 57.53
N GLY A 412 -12.68 -28.00 58.26
CA GLY A 412 -13.42 -27.97 59.51
C GLY A 412 -12.54 -27.49 60.66
N GLY A 413 -12.96 -26.41 61.32
CA GLY A 413 -12.43 -25.93 62.61
C GLY A 413 -13.54 -25.26 63.42
N THR A 414 -13.89 -25.86 64.55
CA THR A 414 -14.99 -25.52 65.45
C THR A 414 -14.77 -24.23 66.24
N GLY A 415 -15.84 -23.43 66.44
CA GLY A 415 -15.96 -22.52 67.59
C GLY A 415 -16.58 -21.13 67.36
N GLY A 416 -17.92 -21.07 67.28
CA GLY A 416 -18.75 -20.01 67.90
C GLY A 416 -18.66 -18.55 67.43
N GLY A 417 -19.74 -18.09 66.78
CA GLY A 417 -20.30 -16.75 67.00
C GLY A 417 -20.07 -15.67 65.93
N GLY A 418 -20.99 -15.62 64.95
CA GLY A 418 -21.58 -14.40 64.39
C GLY A 418 -20.69 -13.33 63.76
N GLY A 419 -20.85 -13.14 62.44
CA GLY A 419 -20.49 -11.90 61.75
C GLY A 419 -19.73 -12.14 60.44
N GLY A 420 -20.38 -11.85 59.31
CA GLY A 420 -19.83 -12.08 57.98
C GLY A 420 -18.49 -11.39 57.72
N GLY A 421 -17.61 -12.09 57.01
CA GLY A 421 -16.33 -11.60 56.53
C GLY A 421 -15.66 -12.69 55.69
N GLY A 422 -15.50 -12.42 54.39
CA GLY A 422 -14.98 -13.37 53.42
C GLY A 422 -13.51 -13.72 53.60
N GLY A 423 -13.15 -14.88 53.05
CA GLY A 423 -11.77 -15.37 52.87
C GLY A 423 -11.86 -16.85 52.49
N GLY A 424 -11.26 -17.36 51.43
CA GLY A 424 -10.26 -16.84 50.50
C GLY A 424 -9.59 -18.08 49.92
N ILE A 425 -9.94 -18.45 48.69
CA ILE A 425 -9.39 -19.61 47.97
C ILE A 425 -7.89 -19.33 47.78
N SER A 426 -7.00 -20.23 48.21
CA SER A 426 -5.58 -20.18 47.84
C SER A 426 -5.47 -20.33 46.32
N PRO A 427 -5.01 -19.30 45.58
CA PRO A 427 -5.07 -19.33 44.11
C PRO A 427 -4.15 -20.40 43.47
N SER A 428 -4.48 -20.89 42.27
CA SER A 428 -3.62 -21.82 41.50
C SER A 428 -2.54 -21.04 40.74
N GLY A 429 -1.36 -21.64 40.55
CA GLY A 429 -0.26 -21.10 39.75
C GLY A 429 0.97 -20.67 40.56
N THR A 430 2.11 -20.56 39.88
CA THR A 430 3.37 -20.10 40.49
C THR A 430 3.24 -18.61 40.80
N LEU A 431 3.40 -18.24 42.08
CA LEU A 431 3.38 -16.84 42.51
C LEU A 431 4.65 -16.13 42.04
N ILE A 432 4.49 -15.05 41.30
CA ILE A 432 5.58 -14.20 40.80
C ILE A 432 5.30 -12.77 41.24
N ASP A 433 6.23 -12.19 42.00
CA ASP A 433 6.18 -10.81 42.47
C ASP A 433 7.05 -9.88 41.61
N SER A 434 7.14 -8.61 41.98
CA SER A 434 7.96 -7.60 41.29
C SER A 434 9.46 -7.92 41.22
N LYS A 435 9.96 -8.91 41.97
CA LYS A 435 11.36 -9.36 41.87
C LYS A 435 11.61 -10.25 40.65
N GLY A 436 10.55 -10.65 39.95
CA GLY A 436 10.62 -11.64 38.89
C GLY A 436 10.73 -13.07 39.43
N GLY A 437 10.79 -14.04 38.54
CA GLY A 437 10.90 -15.45 38.91
C GLY A 437 10.72 -16.38 37.74
N THR A 438 10.70 -17.68 38.01
CA THR A 438 10.49 -18.71 36.99
C THR A 438 9.26 -19.52 37.35
N ALA A 439 8.32 -19.62 36.41
CA ALA A 439 7.23 -20.59 36.47
C ALA A 439 7.54 -21.72 35.50
N ARG A 440 7.26 -22.97 35.89
CA ARG A 440 7.51 -24.15 35.07
C ARG A 440 6.49 -25.23 35.36
N ASN A 441 6.19 -26.05 34.36
CA ASN A 441 5.64 -27.39 34.56
C ASN A 441 6.74 -28.41 34.26
N ASP A 442 6.36 -29.67 34.03
CA ASP A 442 7.33 -30.75 33.77
C ASP A 442 8.10 -30.59 32.45
N ASP A 443 7.53 -29.83 31.50
CA ASP A 443 7.99 -29.77 30.12
C ASP A 443 8.43 -28.37 29.68
N ALA A 444 7.69 -27.34 30.06
CA ALA A 444 7.85 -25.95 29.63
C ALA A 444 8.08 -25.01 30.82
N LYS A 445 8.77 -23.89 30.57
CA LYS A 445 9.02 -22.85 31.58
C LYS A 445 8.89 -21.45 30.99
N VAL A 446 8.62 -20.49 31.85
CA VAL A 446 8.78 -19.06 31.60
C VAL A 446 9.66 -18.43 32.66
N VAL A 447 10.59 -17.59 32.22
CA VAL A 447 11.38 -16.69 33.07
C VAL A 447 10.83 -15.28 32.95
N ILE A 448 10.38 -14.73 34.07
CA ILE A 448 9.83 -13.39 34.20
C ILE A 448 10.88 -12.51 34.88
N PRO A 449 11.43 -11.48 34.21
CA PRO A 449 12.49 -10.67 34.81
C PRO A 449 11.95 -9.74 35.89
N LYS A 450 12.88 -9.20 36.69
CA LYS A 450 12.58 -8.20 37.71
C LYS A 450 11.85 -6.99 37.11
N ASP A 451 10.85 -6.49 37.82
CA ASP A 451 10.00 -5.35 37.45
C ASP A 451 9.14 -5.58 36.18
N ALA A 452 8.97 -6.82 35.72
CA ALA A 452 8.06 -7.15 34.62
C ALA A 452 6.57 -7.09 35.02
N VAL A 453 6.28 -7.11 36.32
CA VAL A 453 4.93 -7.03 36.90
C VAL A 453 4.89 -6.02 38.05
N ASP A 454 3.80 -5.25 38.14
CA ASP A 454 3.59 -4.26 39.22
C ASP A 454 2.98 -4.85 40.49
N THR A 455 2.30 -5.97 40.33
CA THR A 455 1.55 -6.65 41.38
C THR A 455 1.76 -8.14 41.23
N ASP A 456 1.70 -8.85 42.34
CA ASP A 456 1.87 -10.30 42.33
C ASP A 456 0.86 -10.97 41.38
N ILE A 457 1.38 -11.84 40.53
CA ILE A 457 0.59 -12.65 39.60
C ILE A 457 0.77 -14.13 39.91
N ARG A 458 -0.18 -14.96 39.46
CA ARG A 458 -0.04 -16.41 39.44
C ARG A 458 -0.01 -16.92 38.02
N VAL A 459 1.08 -17.60 37.68
CA VAL A 459 1.33 -18.14 36.34
C VAL A 459 0.96 -19.62 36.30
N ASN A 460 0.20 -20.02 35.29
CA ASN A 460 -0.14 -21.41 35.00
C ASN A 460 0.37 -21.77 33.60
N ILE A 461 0.82 -23.02 33.42
CA ILE A 461 1.35 -23.55 32.17
C ILE A 461 0.74 -24.93 31.94
N ASN A 462 -0.09 -25.06 30.90
CA ASN A 462 -0.83 -26.28 30.58
C ASN A 462 -0.44 -26.77 29.19
N THR A 463 -0.41 -28.09 28.99
CA THR A 463 -0.25 -28.69 27.65
C THR A 463 -1.64 -28.90 27.03
N ILE A 464 -1.85 -28.43 25.79
CA ILE A 464 -3.14 -28.52 25.08
C ILE A 464 -3.01 -29.30 23.76
N GLY A 465 -4.13 -29.81 23.27
CA GLY A 465 -4.20 -30.60 22.04
C GLY A 465 -4.02 -29.76 20.76
N ARG A 466 -3.59 -30.42 19.68
CA ARG A 466 -3.38 -29.79 18.34
C ARG A 466 -4.68 -29.35 17.64
N SER A 467 -5.82 -29.94 17.99
CA SER A 467 -7.09 -29.68 17.30
C SER A 467 -7.53 -28.22 17.39
N GLY A 468 -7.84 -27.60 16.26
CA GLY A 468 -8.29 -26.20 16.20
C GLY A 468 -7.19 -25.19 15.82
N PHE A 469 -5.95 -25.64 15.63
CA PHE A 469 -4.85 -24.80 15.16
C PHE A 469 -4.47 -25.15 13.71
N THR A 470 -4.43 -24.12 12.86
CA THR A 470 -3.82 -24.18 11.54
C THR A 470 -2.42 -23.57 11.64
N PHE A 471 -1.40 -24.24 11.12
CA PHE A 471 -0.01 -23.78 11.20
C PHE A 471 0.38 -22.98 9.94
N PRO A 472 1.34 -22.06 10.03
CA PRO A 472 1.83 -21.30 8.87
C PRO A 472 2.32 -22.22 7.74
N GLU A 473 2.14 -21.80 6.50
CA GLU A 473 2.58 -22.56 5.33
C GLU A 473 4.10 -22.81 5.36
N GLY A 474 4.52 -24.04 5.03
CA GLY A 474 5.92 -24.46 5.09
C GLY A 474 6.43 -24.80 6.50
N TYR A 475 5.64 -24.56 7.56
CA TYR A 475 5.97 -24.94 8.93
C TYR A 475 5.21 -26.18 9.37
N ARG A 476 5.89 -27.03 10.16
CA ARG A 476 5.29 -28.21 10.80
C ARG A 476 5.49 -28.17 12.31
N LEU A 477 4.48 -28.61 13.05
CA LEU A 477 4.54 -28.71 14.50
C LEU A 477 5.54 -29.80 14.93
N VAL A 478 6.53 -29.43 15.75
CA VAL A 478 7.52 -30.36 16.31
C VAL A 478 7.49 -30.44 17.84
N SER A 479 6.64 -29.67 18.53
CA SER A 479 6.38 -29.80 19.97
C SER A 479 4.91 -30.13 20.29
N SER A 480 4.59 -30.27 21.57
CA SER A 480 3.22 -30.04 22.07
C SER A 480 2.89 -28.54 22.06
N ILE A 481 1.61 -28.19 22.16
CA ILE A 481 1.17 -26.80 22.32
C ILE A 481 0.98 -26.52 23.81
N PHE A 482 1.46 -25.38 24.29
CA PHE A 482 1.39 -24.99 25.70
C PHE A 482 0.59 -23.71 25.88
N ASP A 483 -0.48 -23.76 26.66
CA ASP A 483 -1.25 -22.60 27.13
C ASP A 483 -0.56 -22.00 28.36
N PHE A 484 -0.03 -20.80 28.22
CA PHE A 484 0.44 -20.00 29.34
C PHE A 484 -0.67 -19.03 29.73
N SER A 485 -0.95 -18.91 31.02
CA SER A 485 -1.95 -17.97 31.53
C SER A 485 -1.56 -17.38 32.87
N LYS A 486 -2.15 -16.21 33.17
CA LYS A 486 -2.00 -15.54 34.47
C LYS A 486 -3.33 -15.03 35.00
N ASP A 487 -3.44 -14.96 36.33
CA ASP A 487 -4.64 -14.50 37.04
C ASP A 487 -4.91 -13.00 36.95
N LYS A 488 -3.98 -12.22 36.37
CA LYS A 488 -4.11 -10.78 36.10
C LYS A 488 -3.97 -10.49 34.61
N SER A 489 -4.97 -9.84 34.02
CA SER A 489 -4.93 -9.40 32.62
C SER A 489 -3.84 -8.32 32.37
N GLY A 490 -3.58 -8.04 31.09
CA GLY A 490 -2.60 -7.05 30.64
C GLY A 490 -1.23 -7.66 30.29
N ASN A 491 -0.38 -6.89 29.62
CA ASN A 491 0.94 -7.32 29.20
C ASN A 491 1.98 -7.15 30.33
N PHE A 492 3.12 -7.83 30.20
CA PHE A 492 4.30 -7.63 31.03
C PHE A 492 4.99 -6.32 30.65
N LYS A 493 5.61 -5.67 31.63
CA LYS A 493 6.38 -4.43 31.41
C LYS A 493 7.73 -4.64 30.74
N LYS A 494 8.19 -5.89 30.77
CA LYS A 494 9.44 -6.36 30.17
C LYS A 494 9.17 -7.74 29.60
N ASP A 495 9.83 -8.07 28.51
CA ASP A 495 9.65 -9.35 27.87
C ASP A 495 10.00 -10.51 28.82
N VAL A 496 9.20 -11.55 28.74
CA VAL A 496 9.40 -12.80 29.46
C VAL A 496 9.94 -13.84 28.48
N THR A 497 10.80 -14.73 28.97
CA THR A 497 11.40 -15.78 28.14
C THR A 497 10.62 -17.07 28.28
N ILE A 498 9.96 -17.50 27.22
CA ILE A 498 9.30 -18.81 27.11
C ILE A 498 10.36 -19.84 26.69
N THR A 499 10.34 -21.04 27.27
CA THR A 499 11.16 -22.17 26.83
C THR A 499 10.29 -23.42 26.74
N LEU A 500 10.27 -24.02 25.55
CA LEU A 500 9.45 -25.18 25.22
C LEU A 500 10.33 -26.35 24.75
N PRO A 501 9.98 -27.59 25.07
CA PRO A 501 10.64 -28.76 24.51
C PRO A 501 10.12 -29.06 23.10
N PHE A 502 10.96 -29.66 22.26
CA PHE A 502 10.56 -30.19 20.96
C PHE A 502 10.99 -31.65 20.76
N ASP A 503 10.25 -32.35 19.93
CA ASP A 503 10.49 -33.74 19.58
C ASP A 503 11.59 -33.84 18.52
N LYS A 504 12.79 -34.23 18.95
CA LYS A 504 13.95 -34.41 18.06
C LYS A 504 13.74 -35.46 16.97
N SER A 505 12.73 -36.33 17.07
CA SER A 505 12.41 -37.26 15.99
C SER A 505 11.62 -36.61 14.85
N LYS A 506 11.04 -35.43 15.08
CA LYS A 506 10.25 -34.67 14.10
C LYS A 506 11.03 -33.53 13.44
N ALA A 507 12.29 -33.35 13.83
CA ALA A 507 13.18 -32.28 13.42
C ALA A 507 14.60 -32.81 13.14
N ASP A 508 15.18 -32.39 12.03
CA ASP A 508 16.54 -32.73 11.59
C ASP A 508 17.41 -31.46 11.73
N GLN A 509 18.43 -31.51 12.60
CA GLN A 509 19.28 -30.35 12.88
C GLN A 509 19.99 -29.81 11.62
N GLU A 510 20.29 -30.68 10.66
CA GLU A 510 20.97 -30.29 9.42
C GLU A 510 19.98 -29.73 8.41
N LYS A 511 18.75 -30.24 8.38
CA LYS A 511 17.75 -29.89 7.35
C LYS A 511 16.64 -28.94 7.79
N ASP A 512 16.51 -28.64 9.08
CA ASP A 512 15.38 -27.84 9.59
C ASP A 512 15.82 -26.67 10.46
N GLU A 513 15.06 -25.58 10.35
CA GLU A 513 15.09 -24.43 11.25
C GLU A 513 13.88 -24.50 12.18
N LEU A 514 14.13 -24.38 13.49
CA LEU A 514 13.10 -24.44 14.53
C LEU A 514 12.90 -23.06 15.14
N ALA A 515 11.65 -22.72 15.43
CA ALA A 515 11.36 -21.52 16.20
C ALA A 515 10.13 -21.65 17.09
N VAL A 516 10.06 -20.77 18.10
CA VAL A 516 8.92 -20.69 19.01
C VAL A 516 7.89 -19.74 18.43
N PHE A 517 6.64 -20.18 18.34
CA PHE A 517 5.50 -19.39 17.87
C PHE A 517 4.48 -19.22 18.98
N GLY A 518 3.79 -18.08 19.01
CA GLY A 518 2.68 -17.74 19.89
C GLY A 518 1.39 -17.51 19.09
N TRP A 519 0.27 -18.03 19.59
CA TRP A 519 -1.04 -17.91 18.96
C TRP A 519 -1.82 -16.72 19.51
N ASP A 520 -2.17 -15.76 18.66
CA ASP A 520 -2.86 -14.52 19.06
C ASP A 520 -4.40 -14.60 19.07
N GLY A 521 -4.96 -15.77 18.73
CA GLY A 521 -6.41 -15.95 18.55
C GLY A 521 -6.82 -16.12 17.07
N SER A 522 -5.99 -15.67 16.14
CA SER A 522 -6.24 -15.68 14.69
C SER A 522 -5.11 -16.32 13.87
N GLY A 523 -3.88 -16.33 14.40
CA GLY A 523 -2.71 -16.88 13.71
C GLY A 523 -1.54 -17.20 14.66
N TRP A 524 -0.55 -17.91 14.14
CA TRP A 524 0.73 -18.17 14.82
C TRP A 524 1.75 -17.11 14.42
N ASN A 525 2.29 -16.39 15.40
CA ASN A 525 3.31 -15.37 15.23
C ASN A 525 4.63 -15.84 15.84
N LEU A 526 5.75 -15.53 15.19
CA LEU A 526 7.08 -15.88 15.68
C LEU A 526 7.40 -15.11 16.97
N LEU A 527 8.03 -15.76 17.94
CA LEU A 527 8.58 -15.07 19.11
C LEU A 527 9.96 -14.51 18.78
N ASP A 528 10.21 -13.30 19.28
CA ASP A 528 11.52 -12.67 19.20
C ASP A 528 12.58 -13.49 19.96
N ASN A 529 13.86 -13.23 19.65
CA ASN A 529 15.02 -13.84 20.33
C ASN A 529 14.91 -15.37 20.44
N THR A 530 14.47 -16.02 19.35
CA THR A 530 14.37 -17.47 19.32
C THR A 530 15.77 -18.10 19.42
N GLU A 531 15.97 -18.96 20.41
CA GLU A 531 17.20 -19.75 20.59
C GLU A 531 16.85 -21.24 20.64
N VAL A 532 17.57 -22.09 19.91
CA VAL A 532 17.34 -23.54 19.86
C VAL A 532 18.53 -24.29 20.46
N ASP A 533 18.30 -24.95 21.58
CA ASP A 533 19.24 -25.89 22.18
C ASP A 533 18.90 -27.32 21.71
N TRP A 534 19.55 -27.75 20.63
CA TRP A 534 19.42 -29.10 20.08
C TRP A 534 19.92 -30.19 21.03
N SER A 535 20.85 -29.86 21.93
CA SER A 535 21.37 -30.82 22.92
C SER A 535 20.32 -31.09 24.00
N ALA A 536 19.66 -30.05 24.48
CA ALA A 536 18.56 -30.15 25.45
C ALA A 536 17.22 -30.55 24.81
N GLY A 537 17.05 -30.36 23.50
CA GLY A 537 15.76 -30.54 22.83
C GLY A 537 14.75 -29.48 23.22
N ALA A 538 15.21 -28.23 23.40
CA ALA A 538 14.40 -27.11 23.81
C ALA A 538 14.62 -25.90 22.90
N ALA A 539 13.57 -25.13 22.68
CA ALA A 539 13.63 -23.83 22.02
C ALA A 539 13.02 -22.77 22.94
N SER A 540 13.63 -21.59 22.99
CA SER A 540 13.14 -20.45 23.74
C SER A 540 12.87 -19.26 22.84
N GLY A 541 12.02 -18.34 23.29
CA GLY A 541 11.74 -17.06 22.64
C GLY A 541 11.15 -16.06 23.65
N THR A 542 11.11 -14.78 23.30
CA THR A 542 10.63 -13.70 24.17
C THR A 542 9.29 -13.14 23.72
N THR A 543 8.48 -12.70 24.68
CA THR A 543 7.17 -12.08 24.46
C THR A 543 6.76 -11.20 25.64
N ASP A 544 5.89 -10.22 25.43
CA ASP A 544 5.34 -9.36 26.47
C ASP A 544 3.96 -9.83 26.98
N HIS A 545 3.43 -10.94 26.49
CA HIS A 545 2.13 -11.46 26.92
C HIS A 545 2.09 -12.98 26.92
N PHE A 546 1.02 -13.53 27.49
CA PHE A 546 0.78 -14.97 27.48
C PHE A 546 -0.25 -15.35 26.44
N ALA A 547 -0.02 -16.52 25.82
CA ALA A 547 -0.75 -17.08 24.71
C ALA A 547 -0.57 -18.61 24.70
N ASN A 548 -1.05 -19.27 23.65
CA ASN A 548 -0.64 -20.63 23.35
C ASN A 548 0.68 -20.61 22.58
N PHE A 549 1.67 -21.38 23.00
CA PHE A 549 2.99 -21.42 22.36
C PHE A 549 3.35 -22.82 21.86
N ALA A 550 4.11 -22.89 20.77
CA ALA A 550 4.61 -24.15 20.21
C ALA A 550 5.93 -23.96 19.47
N VAL A 551 6.70 -25.03 19.30
CA VAL A 551 7.89 -25.07 18.44
C VAL A 551 7.50 -25.62 17.08
N LEU A 552 7.75 -24.84 16.04
CA LEU A 552 7.51 -25.21 14.66
C LEU A 552 8.85 -25.35 13.92
N ALA A 553 8.92 -26.32 13.01
CA ALA A 553 10.07 -26.53 12.14
C ALA A 553 9.72 -26.18 10.69
N LYS A 554 10.65 -25.55 9.98
CA LYS A 554 10.62 -25.35 8.53
C LYS A 554 11.83 -26.03 7.93
N THR A 555 11.64 -26.73 6.81
CA THR A 555 12.75 -27.31 6.07
C THR A 555 13.61 -26.18 5.51
N LYS A 556 14.91 -26.19 5.83
CA LYS A 556 15.90 -25.31 5.22
C LYS A 556 15.82 -25.49 3.72
N ALA A 557 15.85 -24.38 2.97
CA ALA A 557 15.93 -24.46 1.53
C ALA A 557 17.18 -25.28 1.17
N VAL A 558 16.98 -26.35 0.39
CA VAL A 558 18.10 -27.14 -0.13
C VAL A 558 18.70 -26.31 -1.25
N ASP A 559 19.93 -25.84 -1.06
CA ASP A 559 20.72 -25.29 -2.15
C ASP A 559 20.80 -26.33 -3.26
N GLU A 560 20.26 -26.01 -4.44
CA GLU A 560 20.59 -26.76 -5.64
C GLU A 560 22.13 -26.75 -5.80
N PRO A 561 22.76 -27.88 -6.20
CA PRO A 561 24.21 -27.92 -6.37
C PRO A 561 24.64 -26.89 -7.43
N LYS A 562 25.27 -25.81 -6.99
CA LYS A 562 25.87 -24.83 -7.91
C LYS A 562 26.99 -25.50 -8.70
N GLU A 563 26.97 -25.32 -10.01
CA GLU A 563 28.09 -25.70 -10.88
C GLU A 563 29.39 -25.05 -10.38
N PRO A 564 30.53 -25.76 -10.44
CA PRO A 564 31.77 -25.29 -9.86
C PRO A 564 32.36 -24.18 -10.74
N GLY A 565 32.16 -22.93 -10.34
CA GLY A 565 32.91 -21.81 -10.91
C GLY A 565 32.25 -20.45 -10.78
N ASP A 566 32.07 -19.94 -9.56
CA ASP A 566 32.37 -18.53 -9.29
C ASP A 566 32.56 -18.29 -7.79
N THR A 567 33.61 -17.58 -7.43
CA THR A 567 34.08 -17.37 -6.05
C THR A 567 33.48 -16.11 -5.43
N ASP A 568 33.13 -16.23 -4.14
CA ASP A 568 32.92 -15.17 -3.15
C ASP A 568 31.90 -14.07 -3.46
N GLN A 569 30.62 -14.33 -3.10
CA GLN A 569 29.70 -13.27 -2.71
C GLN A 569 28.73 -13.77 -1.60
N PRO A 570 28.51 -13.02 -0.50
CA PRO A 570 27.68 -13.47 0.62
C PRO A 570 26.20 -13.56 0.20
N GLU A 571 25.54 -14.67 0.53
CA GLU A 571 24.11 -14.87 0.27
C GLU A 571 23.24 -14.04 1.23
N VAL A 572 22.37 -13.20 0.69
CA VAL A 572 21.44 -12.33 1.43
C VAL A 572 20.14 -13.12 1.72
N PRO A 573 19.67 -13.19 2.97
CA PRO A 573 18.46 -13.93 3.35
C PRO A 573 17.18 -13.25 2.81
N SER A 574 16.29 -14.01 2.18
CA SER A 574 14.97 -13.53 1.75
C SER A 574 13.98 -13.51 2.92
N VAL A 575 13.97 -12.40 3.65
CA VAL A 575 12.96 -12.14 4.70
C VAL A 575 11.62 -11.88 4.03
N ALA A 576 10.64 -12.76 4.25
CA ALA A 576 9.26 -12.51 3.85
C ALA A 576 8.64 -11.46 4.79
N LEU A 577 8.36 -10.27 4.26
CA LEU A 577 7.75 -9.15 5.00
C LEU A 577 6.23 -9.22 4.89
N ILE A 578 5.53 -9.33 6.03
CA ILE A 578 4.09 -9.65 6.07
C ILE A 578 3.16 -8.43 5.96
N ASP A 579 3.67 -7.23 6.25
CA ASP A 579 2.91 -5.99 6.39
C ASP A 579 3.09 -5.01 5.22
N ILE A 580 3.78 -5.45 4.15
CA ILE A 580 3.98 -4.64 2.94
C ILE A 580 3.09 -5.05 1.78
N SER A 581 2.34 -6.14 1.90
CA SER A 581 1.47 -6.66 0.83
C SER A 581 0.40 -5.64 0.45
N GLY A 582 0.40 -5.18 -0.81
CA GLY A 582 -0.52 -4.16 -1.31
C GLY A 582 -0.16 -2.72 -0.90
N HIS A 583 0.99 -2.52 -0.25
CA HIS A 583 1.50 -1.18 0.07
C HIS A 583 2.16 -0.55 -1.17
N TRP A 584 1.94 0.75 -1.43
CA TRP A 584 2.46 1.43 -2.62
C TRP A 584 3.99 1.37 -2.78
N ALA A 585 4.71 1.26 -1.66
CA ALA A 585 6.17 1.14 -1.61
C ALA A 585 6.69 -0.32 -1.62
N GLU A 586 5.81 -1.32 -1.77
CA GLU A 586 6.15 -2.74 -1.60
C GLU A 586 7.36 -3.17 -2.44
N GLU A 587 7.38 -2.82 -3.74
CA GLU A 587 8.46 -3.21 -4.64
C GLU A 587 9.80 -2.57 -4.25
N ALA A 588 9.79 -1.28 -3.92
CA ALA A 588 10.99 -0.56 -3.46
C ALA A 588 11.53 -1.16 -2.15
N ILE A 589 10.64 -1.52 -1.23
CA ILE A 589 11.00 -2.17 0.03
C ILE A 589 11.61 -3.55 -0.24
N ARG A 590 10.96 -4.38 -1.06
CA ARG A 590 11.49 -5.71 -1.42
C ARG A 590 12.85 -5.62 -2.10
N SER A 591 13.05 -4.66 -3.00
CA SER A 591 14.31 -4.45 -3.70
C SER A 591 15.45 -4.06 -2.75
N LEU A 592 15.21 -3.12 -1.82
CA LEU A 592 16.21 -2.72 -0.85
C LEU A 592 16.48 -3.80 0.21
N VAL A 593 15.48 -4.61 0.55
CA VAL A 593 15.67 -5.75 1.45
C VAL A 593 16.48 -6.86 0.77
N ALA A 594 16.16 -7.16 -0.49
CA ALA A 594 16.90 -8.16 -1.27
C ALA A 594 18.37 -7.76 -1.49
N SER A 595 18.68 -6.46 -1.57
CA SER A 595 20.06 -5.97 -1.65
C SER A 595 20.77 -5.84 -0.31
N GLY A 596 20.09 -6.14 0.81
CA GLY A 596 20.63 -5.97 2.16
C GLY A 596 20.76 -4.50 2.61
N ALA A 597 20.21 -3.57 1.82
CA ALA A 597 20.28 -2.13 2.07
C ALA A 597 19.42 -1.69 3.27
N ILE A 598 18.31 -2.37 3.50
CA ILE A 598 17.42 -2.13 4.64
C ILE A 598 16.84 -3.46 5.10
N ASN A 599 16.75 -3.65 6.42
CA ASN A 599 16.17 -4.86 6.98
C ASN A 599 14.77 -4.59 7.52
N GLY A 600 13.91 -5.61 7.44
CA GLY A 600 12.71 -5.69 8.27
C GLY A 600 13.07 -5.90 9.75
N TYR A 601 12.04 -5.86 10.58
CA TYR A 601 12.13 -6.21 11.98
C TYR A 601 12.12 -7.73 12.16
N SER A 602 12.59 -8.20 13.32
CA SER A 602 12.63 -9.62 13.68
C SER A 602 11.25 -10.28 13.67
N ASP A 603 10.19 -9.50 13.88
CA ASP A 603 8.78 -9.89 13.84
C ASP A 603 8.26 -10.18 12.41
N GLY A 604 9.10 -10.07 11.38
CA GLY A 604 8.74 -10.30 9.99
C GLY A 604 7.99 -9.12 9.35
N THR A 605 7.95 -7.96 10.00
CA THR A 605 7.34 -6.73 9.47
C THR A 605 8.40 -5.75 8.97
N PHE A 606 8.00 -4.78 8.15
CA PHE A 606 8.82 -3.66 7.70
C PHE A 606 8.44 -2.35 8.39
N LYS A 607 7.20 -2.24 8.88
CA LYS A 607 6.54 -1.06 9.45
C LYS A 607 6.63 0.14 8.51
N PRO A 608 6.02 0.07 7.30
CA PRO A 608 6.20 1.05 6.23
C PRO A 608 5.81 2.48 6.65
N ASP A 609 4.81 2.63 7.51
CA ASP A 609 4.30 3.94 7.96
C ASP A 609 5.02 4.50 9.20
N ASN A 610 5.94 3.76 9.81
CA ASN A 610 6.72 4.27 10.93
C ASN A 610 7.70 5.34 10.47
N THR A 611 7.84 6.42 11.23
CA THR A 611 8.83 7.47 10.96
C THR A 611 10.25 6.97 11.20
N VAL A 612 11.20 7.48 10.42
CA VAL A 612 12.62 7.09 10.46
C VAL A 612 13.46 8.11 11.22
N THR A 613 14.40 7.64 12.04
CA THR A 613 15.42 8.49 12.69
C THR A 613 16.57 8.83 11.74
N ARG A 614 17.28 9.93 12.02
CA ARG A 614 18.46 10.33 11.23
C ARG A 614 19.55 9.25 11.22
N ALA A 615 19.76 8.52 12.32
CA ALA A 615 20.72 7.42 12.36
C ALA A 615 20.29 6.22 11.50
N GLU A 616 19.01 5.86 11.52
CA GLU A 616 18.46 4.81 10.65
C GLU A 616 18.60 5.18 9.18
N PHE A 617 18.24 6.42 8.81
CA PHE A 617 18.38 6.88 7.43
C PHE A 617 19.84 6.89 6.96
N ALA A 618 20.78 7.30 7.81
CA ALA A 618 22.20 7.24 7.53
C ALA A 618 22.69 5.79 7.34
N GLN A 619 22.24 4.85 8.18
CA GLN A 619 22.58 3.43 8.02
C GLN A 619 22.05 2.87 6.69
N ILE A 620 20.80 3.15 6.33
CA ILE A 620 20.20 2.68 5.07
C ILE A 620 21.00 3.21 3.88
N LEU A 621 21.42 4.49 3.88
CA LEU A 621 22.25 5.04 2.81
C LEU A 621 23.61 4.37 2.69
N VAL A 622 24.27 4.07 3.82
CA VAL A 622 25.58 3.38 3.82
C VAL A 622 25.47 2.01 3.16
N GLN A 623 24.46 1.24 3.55
CA GLN A 623 24.25 -0.10 3.01
C GLN A 623 23.78 -0.04 1.55
N ALA A 624 22.79 0.80 1.23
CA ALA A 624 22.24 0.94 -0.12
C ALA A 624 23.28 1.40 -1.16
N MET A 625 24.14 2.35 -0.78
CA MET A 625 25.06 2.98 -1.73
C MET A 625 26.50 2.48 -1.64
N GLY A 626 26.77 1.52 -0.76
CA GLY A 626 28.11 0.95 -0.54
C GLY A 626 29.13 1.98 -0.06
N ILE A 627 28.74 2.84 0.89
CA ILE A 627 29.62 3.90 1.41
C ILE A 627 30.71 3.26 2.28
N PRO A 628 32.01 3.50 2.02
CA PRO A 628 33.09 2.90 2.79
C PRO A 628 33.07 3.33 4.26
N ALA A 629 33.49 2.42 5.15
CA ALA A 629 33.70 2.74 6.55
C ALA A 629 34.76 3.85 6.72
N ALA A 630 34.59 4.71 7.72
CA ALA A 630 35.54 5.76 8.06
C ALA A 630 36.64 5.23 8.99
N ASP A 631 37.86 5.77 8.86
CA ASP A 631 39.00 5.41 9.73
C ASP A 631 38.83 5.88 11.19
N ASN A 632 37.92 6.83 11.45
CA ASN A 632 37.61 7.34 12.78
C ASN A 632 36.09 7.26 13.04
N ASP A 633 35.71 6.57 14.10
CA ASP A 633 34.32 6.17 14.41
C ASP A 633 33.57 7.17 15.31
N GLN A 634 34.27 8.16 15.88
CA GLN A 634 33.65 9.20 16.70
C GLN A 634 33.86 10.61 16.12
N VAL A 635 32.83 11.08 15.42
CA VAL A 635 32.81 12.41 14.77
C VAL A 635 32.02 13.43 15.58
N PHE A 636 30.91 13.02 16.20
CA PHE A 636 30.00 13.89 16.93
C PHE A 636 29.95 13.51 18.43
N VAL A 637 29.71 14.49 19.30
CA VAL A 637 29.77 14.29 20.75
C VAL A 637 28.64 13.41 21.28
N ASP A 638 27.52 13.32 20.56
CA ASP A 638 26.31 12.58 20.90
C ASP A 638 26.21 11.20 20.26
N THR A 639 27.26 10.73 19.56
CA THR A 639 27.25 9.42 18.86
C THR A 639 28.15 8.37 19.49
N GLY A 640 28.96 8.70 20.50
CA GLY A 640 30.02 7.81 21.01
C GLY A 640 29.58 6.41 21.43
N ASN A 641 28.39 6.27 22.02
CA ASN A 641 27.80 4.97 22.43
C ASN A 641 26.58 4.56 21.58
N HIS A 642 26.36 5.21 20.43
CA HIS A 642 25.17 4.96 19.60
C HIS A 642 25.42 3.81 18.62
N TRP A 643 24.44 2.93 18.39
CA TRP A 643 24.57 1.81 17.45
C TRP A 643 24.90 2.28 16.02
N GLY A 644 24.34 3.42 15.61
CA GLY A 644 24.59 4.02 14.29
C GLY A 644 25.91 4.78 14.16
N ARG A 645 26.82 4.75 15.16
CA ARG A 645 28.05 5.58 15.15
C ARG A 645 28.88 5.39 13.89
N GLU A 646 28.99 4.16 13.40
CA GLU A 646 29.84 3.80 12.26
C GLU A 646 29.24 4.31 10.95
N SER A 647 27.92 4.15 10.76
CA SER A 647 27.22 4.70 9.59
C SER A 647 27.22 6.23 9.57
N ILE A 648 27.10 6.86 10.74
CA ILE A 648 27.20 8.32 10.87
C ILE A 648 28.63 8.78 10.53
N ALA A 649 29.66 8.10 11.04
CA ALA A 649 31.04 8.43 10.71
C ALA A 649 31.35 8.25 9.22
N ALA A 650 30.87 7.17 8.60
CA ALA A 650 31.02 6.90 7.16
C ALA A 650 30.37 7.98 6.29
N THR A 651 29.11 8.34 6.59
CA THR A 651 28.39 9.39 5.85
C THR A 651 29.01 10.77 6.05
N TYR A 652 29.59 11.05 7.22
CA TYR A 652 30.33 12.30 7.46
C TYR A 652 31.63 12.35 6.66
N ALA A 653 32.43 11.28 6.70
CA ALA A 653 33.68 11.18 5.94
C ALA A 653 33.44 11.29 4.42
N ALA A 654 32.30 10.77 3.93
CA ALA A 654 31.87 10.90 2.54
C ALA A 654 31.30 12.28 2.17
N GLY A 655 31.19 13.23 3.12
CA GLY A 655 30.67 14.58 2.89
C GLY A 655 29.14 14.66 2.72
N ILE A 656 28.42 13.59 3.07
CA ILE A 656 26.97 13.49 2.92
C ILE A 656 26.24 14.22 4.04
N ILE A 657 26.73 14.08 5.28
CA ILE A 657 26.18 14.75 6.46
C ILE A 657 27.18 15.75 7.05
N SER A 658 26.65 16.73 7.78
CA SER A 658 27.48 17.74 8.49
C SER A 658 27.10 17.90 9.97
N GLY A 659 26.08 17.18 10.45
CA GLY A 659 25.53 17.33 11.79
C GLY A 659 24.75 18.64 11.97
N TYR A 660 24.41 18.92 13.22
CA TYR A 660 23.94 20.23 13.69
C TYR A 660 25.14 21.06 14.18
N GLY A 661 24.86 22.30 14.60
CA GLY A 661 25.82 23.10 15.35
C GLY A 661 26.33 22.38 16.63
N ASP A 662 27.43 22.87 17.20
CA ASP A 662 28.03 22.38 18.45
C ASP A 662 28.53 20.92 18.41
N ASN A 663 28.98 20.44 17.25
CA ASN A 663 29.49 19.06 17.06
C ASN A 663 28.49 17.95 17.46
N ARG A 664 27.18 18.17 17.26
CA ARG A 664 26.14 17.15 17.49
C ARG A 664 25.52 16.66 16.19
N PHE A 665 24.99 15.44 16.18
CA PHE A 665 24.31 14.86 15.02
C PHE A 665 22.78 14.73 15.20
N GLY A 666 22.32 14.49 16.44
CA GLY A 666 20.93 14.13 16.75
C GLY A 666 20.52 12.76 16.19
N PRO A 667 21.17 11.66 16.61
CA PRO A 667 20.96 10.34 15.99
C PRO A 667 19.54 9.79 16.14
N ASN A 668 18.84 10.14 17.23
CA ASN A 668 17.47 9.70 17.51
C ASN A 668 16.39 10.67 17.06
N ASP A 669 16.76 11.82 16.49
CA ASP A 669 15.76 12.74 15.94
C ASP A 669 15.18 12.17 14.65
N LEU A 670 13.90 12.43 14.41
CA LEU A 670 13.25 12.02 13.17
C LEU A 670 13.81 12.82 11.98
N VAL A 671 14.05 12.14 10.86
CA VAL A 671 14.61 12.78 9.66
C VAL A 671 13.51 13.52 8.90
N THR A 672 13.78 14.78 8.54
CA THR A 672 12.83 15.59 7.78
C THR A 672 12.98 15.41 6.27
N ARG A 673 11.95 15.76 5.50
CA ARG A 673 11.96 15.68 4.03
C ARG A 673 13.10 16.47 3.38
N GLU A 674 13.40 17.68 3.87
CA GLU A 674 14.53 18.47 3.34
C GLU A 674 15.90 17.85 3.67
N GLN A 675 16.01 17.16 4.81
CA GLN A 675 17.22 16.42 5.19
C GLN A 675 17.42 15.18 4.33
N ILE A 676 16.34 14.43 4.02
CA ILE A 676 16.39 13.32 3.07
C ILE A 676 16.88 13.79 1.71
N ALA A 677 16.31 14.87 1.18
CA ALA A 677 16.72 15.43 -0.12
C ALA A 677 18.22 15.74 -0.15
N ALA A 678 18.72 16.43 0.88
CA ALA A 678 20.14 16.77 0.99
C ALA A 678 21.05 15.55 1.10
N MET A 679 20.67 14.56 1.91
CA MET A 679 21.48 13.35 2.11
C MET A 679 21.51 12.48 0.84
N VAL A 680 20.37 12.26 0.19
CA VAL A 680 20.27 11.40 -1.00
C VAL A 680 20.98 12.03 -2.20
N VAL A 681 20.79 13.32 -2.46
CA VAL A 681 21.46 14.02 -3.58
C VAL A 681 22.97 13.95 -3.45
N LYS A 682 23.51 14.16 -2.23
CA LYS A 682 24.94 14.06 -1.97
C LYS A 682 25.46 12.63 -2.08
N ALA A 683 24.74 11.67 -1.51
CA ALA A 683 25.14 10.27 -1.50
C ALA A 683 25.15 9.65 -2.90
N ALA A 684 24.13 9.94 -3.71
CA ALA A 684 24.04 9.52 -5.11
C ALA A 684 24.87 10.40 -6.08
N ARG A 685 25.49 11.47 -5.59
CA ARG A 685 26.28 12.45 -6.37
C ARG A 685 25.49 13.04 -7.54
N LEU A 686 24.21 13.30 -7.32
CA LEU A 686 23.31 13.79 -8.35
C LEU A 686 23.63 15.23 -8.70
N THR A 687 23.59 15.51 -9.99
CA THR A 687 23.76 16.85 -10.55
C THR A 687 22.53 17.19 -11.35
N GLY A 688 22.16 18.47 -11.41
CA GLY A 688 21.04 18.91 -12.23
C GLY A 688 20.94 20.42 -12.25
N PRO A 689 20.14 21.00 -13.16
CA PRO A 689 19.82 22.41 -13.07
C PRO A 689 19.16 22.69 -11.72
N SER A 690 19.54 23.78 -11.06
CA SER A 690 18.78 24.30 -9.93
C SER A 690 17.45 24.82 -10.47
N THR A 691 16.50 23.91 -10.73
CA THR A 691 15.17 24.24 -11.24
C THR A 691 14.49 25.18 -10.26
N GLN A 692 13.78 26.19 -10.76
CA GLN A 692 13.00 27.06 -9.91
C GLN A 692 11.91 26.24 -9.21
N LEU A 693 12.01 26.15 -7.88
CA LEU A 693 11.05 25.44 -7.04
C LEU A 693 9.77 26.29 -6.92
N ASN A 694 8.67 25.83 -7.52
CA ASN A 694 7.37 26.52 -7.48
C ASN A 694 6.47 25.96 -6.37
N PHE A 695 6.98 25.88 -5.14
CA PHE A 695 6.20 25.42 -3.99
C PHE A 695 5.61 26.58 -3.20
N ALA A 696 4.36 26.45 -2.76
CA ALA A 696 3.67 27.47 -1.97
C ALA A 696 4.35 27.74 -0.61
N ASP A 697 5.07 26.76 -0.08
CA ASP A 697 5.86 26.83 1.15
C ASP A 697 7.38 26.86 0.88
N TYR A 698 7.80 27.36 -0.29
CA TYR A 698 9.22 27.50 -0.66
C TYR A 698 10.05 28.20 0.42
N GLU A 699 9.51 29.26 1.03
CA GLU A 699 10.21 30.02 2.08
C GLU A 699 10.42 29.22 3.39
N ALA A 700 9.68 28.12 3.58
CA ALA A 700 9.89 27.22 4.71
C ALA A 700 11.07 26.25 4.47
N ILE A 701 11.58 26.13 3.23
CA ILE A 701 12.74 25.30 2.91
C ILE A 701 13.99 26.04 3.39
N SER A 702 14.75 25.37 4.26
CA SER A 702 16.00 25.93 4.80
C SER A 702 16.99 26.29 3.69
N ASP A 703 17.67 27.43 3.81
CA ASP A 703 18.62 27.93 2.80
C ASP A 703 19.64 26.88 2.35
N TRP A 704 20.16 26.11 3.30
CA TRP A 704 21.16 25.06 3.06
C TRP A 704 20.61 23.85 2.28
N ALA A 705 19.29 23.64 2.27
CA ALA A 705 18.64 22.50 1.63
C ALA A 705 18.08 22.84 0.23
N ARG A 706 17.87 24.12 -0.10
CA ARG A 706 17.18 24.57 -1.33
C ARG A 706 17.76 23.97 -2.60
N GLU A 707 19.08 23.96 -2.73
CA GLU A 707 19.76 23.40 -3.90
C GLU A 707 19.52 21.89 -4.02
N SER A 708 19.68 21.15 -2.92
CA SER A 708 19.44 19.71 -2.91
C SER A 708 17.98 19.36 -3.16
N VAL A 709 17.03 20.15 -2.64
CA VAL A 709 15.60 19.95 -2.93
C VAL A 709 15.32 20.19 -4.42
N ALA A 710 15.89 21.24 -5.02
CA ALA A 710 15.75 21.50 -6.45
C ALA A 710 16.27 20.34 -7.32
N ILE A 711 17.44 19.81 -6.97
CA ILE A 711 18.04 18.66 -7.68
C ILE A 711 17.19 17.40 -7.48
N ALA A 712 16.72 17.12 -6.26
CA ALA A 712 15.89 15.95 -5.98
C ALA A 712 14.56 15.98 -6.75
N VAL A 713 13.90 17.15 -6.85
CA VAL A 713 12.67 17.33 -7.62
C VAL A 713 12.93 17.20 -9.12
N ALA A 714 14.01 17.80 -9.63
CA ALA A 714 14.36 17.74 -11.04
C ALA A 714 14.66 16.31 -11.54
N ASN A 715 15.22 15.47 -10.66
CA ASN A 715 15.48 14.05 -10.92
C ASN A 715 14.32 13.13 -10.52
N GLY A 716 13.14 13.69 -10.21
CA GLY A 716 11.94 12.89 -9.89
C GLY A 716 12.02 12.08 -8.59
N LEU A 717 13.01 12.33 -7.72
CA LEU A 717 13.21 11.57 -6.48
C LEU A 717 12.19 11.91 -5.40
N ILE A 718 11.80 13.19 -5.34
CA ILE A 718 10.81 13.70 -4.39
C ILE A 718 9.89 14.66 -5.13
N THR A 719 8.59 14.45 -5.03
CA THR A 719 7.57 15.35 -5.55
C THR A 719 6.93 16.17 -4.43
N GLY A 720 6.34 17.31 -4.80
CA GLY A 720 5.46 18.06 -3.90
C GLY A 720 4.09 17.39 -3.78
N TYR A 721 3.29 17.88 -2.83
CA TYR A 721 1.91 17.45 -2.65
C TYR A 721 0.98 18.14 -3.66
N GLY A 722 -0.21 17.58 -3.87
CA GLY A 722 -1.20 18.13 -4.81
C GLY A 722 -1.71 19.53 -4.50
N ASP A 723 -1.43 20.05 -3.29
CA ASP A 723 -1.69 21.43 -2.87
C ASP A 723 -0.53 22.40 -3.19
N GLN A 724 0.43 21.96 -3.99
CA GLN A 724 1.65 22.70 -4.36
C GLN A 724 2.61 22.97 -3.18
N THR A 725 2.54 22.21 -2.08
CA THR A 725 3.51 22.31 -0.96
C THR A 725 4.60 21.24 -1.03
N PHE A 726 5.77 21.51 -0.44
CA PHE A 726 6.88 20.56 -0.28
C PHE A 726 6.92 19.92 1.13
N ARG A 727 6.52 20.71 2.13
CA ARG A 727 6.50 20.38 3.58
C ARG A 727 7.88 19.98 4.12
N PRO A 728 8.88 20.88 4.06
CA PRO A 728 10.29 20.55 4.33
C PRO A 728 10.53 19.99 5.75
N GLY A 729 9.75 20.43 6.73
CA GLY A 729 9.86 20.00 8.14
C GLY A 729 9.07 18.73 8.49
N ASN A 730 8.31 18.15 7.56
CA ASN A 730 7.61 16.89 7.83
C ASN A 730 8.60 15.74 7.95
N ASN A 731 8.34 14.84 8.89
CA ASN A 731 9.13 13.62 9.07
C ASN A 731 8.74 12.57 8.03
N ALA A 732 9.73 11.85 7.53
CA ALA A 732 9.51 10.81 6.53
C ALA A 732 9.23 9.43 7.16
N THR A 733 8.39 8.65 6.50
CA THR A 733 8.16 7.24 6.86
C THR A 733 9.25 6.32 6.32
N ARG A 734 9.31 5.07 6.84
CA ARG A 734 10.22 4.02 6.35
C ARG A 734 9.96 3.69 4.89
N ALA A 735 8.70 3.68 4.46
CA ALA A 735 8.32 3.49 3.06
C ALA A 735 8.79 4.65 2.17
N GLU A 736 8.59 5.90 2.59
CA GLU A 736 9.09 7.06 1.83
C GLU A 736 10.61 7.04 1.72
N ALA A 737 11.32 6.73 2.80
CA ALA A 737 12.77 6.58 2.80
C ALA A 737 13.24 5.48 1.83
N ALA A 738 12.61 4.29 1.89
CA ALA A 738 12.93 3.18 1.01
C ALA A 738 12.65 3.52 -0.47
N PHE A 739 11.51 4.12 -0.76
CA PHE A 739 11.13 4.50 -2.12
C PHE A 739 12.10 5.52 -2.72
N ILE A 740 12.42 6.60 -2.00
CA ILE A 740 13.32 7.65 -2.48
C ILE A 740 14.73 7.09 -2.74
N ILE A 741 15.23 6.21 -1.86
CA ILE A 741 16.53 5.57 -2.04
C ILE A 741 16.50 4.62 -3.25
N SER A 742 15.41 3.87 -3.46
CA SER A 742 15.29 2.98 -4.61
C SER A 742 15.30 3.74 -5.94
N LEU A 743 14.64 4.90 -6.02
CA LEU A 743 14.69 5.79 -7.19
C LEU A 743 16.10 6.33 -7.40
N ALA A 744 16.78 6.79 -6.34
CA ALA A 744 18.13 7.32 -6.45
C ALA A 744 19.16 6.25 -6.89
N LEU A 745 18.95 4.98 -6.56
CA LEU A 745 19.77 3.87 -7.05
C LEU A 745 19.52 3.57 -8.53
N ALA A 746 18.30 3.78 -9.02
CA ALA A 746 17.97 3.61 -10.44
C ALA A 746 18.68 4.66 -11.32
N GLU A 747 18.82 5.89 -10.81
CA GLU A 747 19.52 7.01 -11.49
C GLU A 747 21.06 6.87 -11.49
N LYS A 748 21.64 5.98 -10.67
CA LYS A 748 23.10 5.79 -10.56
C LYS A 748 23.68 4.86 -11.65
N LYS A 749 22.84 4.31 -12.54
CA LYS A 749 23.26 3.50 -13.69
C LYS A 749 23.72 4.38 -14.84
#